data_AF-A0A1R3IZA3-F1
#
_entry.id   AF-A0A1R3IZA3-F1
#
_cell.length_a   1.000
_cell.length_b   1.000
_cell.length_c   1.000
_cell.angle_alpha   90.00
_cell.angle_beta   90.00
_cell.angle_gamma   90.00
#
_symmetry.space_group_name_H-M   'P 1'
#
loop_
_entity.id
_entity.type
_entity.pdbx_description
1 polymer ?
#
loop_
_entity_poly.entity_id
_entity_poly.type
_entity_poly.pdbx_seq_one_letter_code
_entity_poly.pdbx_strand_id
1 'polypeptide(L)'
;MKLKDEKYHSHPDKGFKPVPATLLVIVLCGFSFYLGGIFSTEKNQLEGNIVQDVSRQVPSPKEAAVNPLQIKSVSFQECSIDYQDYTPCTDPRRWRKYGYHRLTFLERHCPPPFERKECLIPPPNGYKPPIRWPKSRDQCWYKNVPYDWINKQKSNQNWLRKEGDKFMFPGGGTMFPRGVSAYVDLMQDLIPEMSDGTIRTAIDTGCGVASWGGDLLDRGILTVSLAPRDNHEAQVQFALERGIPAILGVISTQRLPFPSNSFDMAHCSRCLIPWTEFGGIYLLEVHRILRPGGFWVLSGPPVNYENRWRGWNTTIEEQKSDYEKLTDLLTSMCFKLYAKKDDIAVWQKASDNTCYEKLAEPDVYPAKCDDSVEPDSAWYTPLRSCVVVPNSKYKKTALESLPKWPQRLVAAPERISDIPGGSASTLKHDDSKWKVRAKHYKKLLPALGTDKIRNVMDMNTVYGGFATSLIEDPLWVMNVVSSYAANTLPVVYDRGLIGTYHDWCEAFSTYPRTYDLLHLDGLFTAESHRCDMKYMLLEMDRILRPSGYVLIRESSYFVDAIATIAKGMKWGCRKEDTEYGVEKEKILVCQKKLWFFFSGTTMSGKGSSSFGEIEETLDIVEKKFMRLRNFDILDQYPPEDHHYKRFLNSLLSSSGLKSQTLTRNSFSKAIEKEMYILEESLPDWIFVRAYSSRFDLMRVAISGLENTPYRYGLFFFDIFIPHDYPYQPPQIFYNSYGHSFTNSKLRQDGRVSLPILEDQNWVPHRFTILDILEYIQHSVLNFVPKLEYSVLKELMSDEKERKQEFNQTCEAMLSILEKPPRGFGDFVAGYCGHHYDDKVRSILKDDDQRDRKDDFSLEKPIDLFKLVW
;
A
#
# COMPACT_ATOMS: atom_id res chain seq x y z
N MET A 1 -18.96 -12.71 64.68
CA MET A 1 -19.02 -13.75 65.72
C MET A 1 -17.64 -14.39 65.82
N LYS A 2 -17.14 -14.52 67.06
CA LYS A 2 -15.84 -14.99 67.59
C LYS A 2 -14.89 -15.85 66.71
N LEU A 3 -13.61 -15.45 66.79
CA LEU A 3 -12.32 -16.16 66.76
C LEU A 3 -12.29 -17.69 67.01
N LYS A 4 -11.35 -18.38 66.32
CA LYS A 4 -10.23 -19.23 66.84
C LYS A 4 -9.52 -19.93 65.67
N ASP A 5 -8.25 -19.63 65.38
CA ASP A 5 -6.99 -20.14 65.96
C ASP A 5 -6.68 -21.61 65.59
N GLU A 6 -5.66 -21.81 64.75
CA GLU A 6 -4.68 -22.88 64.93
C GLU A 6 -3.31 -22.50 64.34
N LYS A 7 -2.27 -22.75 65.14
CA LYS A 7 -0.85 -22.40 65.01
C LYS A 7 -0.13 -23.63 65.60
N TYR A 8 0.77 -24.36 64.95
CA TYR A 8 2.21 -24.07 64.80
C TYR A 8 2.89 -25.32 64.19
N HIS A 9 3.92 -25.13 63.35
CA HIS A 9 5.28 -25.63 63.64
C HIS A 9 6.31 -24.92 62.72
N SER A 10 7.28 -24.30 63.38
CA SER A 10 8.53 -23.63 62.93
C SER A 10 9.68 -24.66 62.75
N HIS A 11 10.81 -24.51 62.04
CA HIS A 11 11.81 -23.43 61.78
C HIS A 11 12.90 -24.04 60.81
N PRO A 12 14.04 -23.39 60.40
CA PRO A 12 14.51 -22.01 60.59
C PRO A 12 15.11 -21.29 59.34
N ASP A 13 15.46 -20.02 59.59
CA ASP A 13 15.98 -18.95 58.74
C ASP A 13 17.31 -19.15 57.99
N LYS A 14 17.45 -18.44 56.85
CA LYS A 14 18.61 -17.56 56.57
C LYS A 14 18.16 -16.32 55.79
N GLY A 15 18.31 -15.16 56.41
CA GLY A 15 17.88 -13.87 55.87
C GLY A 15 18.81 -13.26 54.81
N PHE A 16 18.24 -12.39 53.98
CA PHE A 16 18.92 -11.29 53.31
C PHE A 16 17.98 -10.07 53.32
N LYS A 17 18.49 -8.93 53.78
CA LYS A 17 17.76 -7.65 53.86
C LYS A 17 17.45 -7.12 52.45
N PRO A 18 16.28 -6.52 52.18
CA PRO A 18 16.03 -5.85 50.91
C PRO A 18 16.76 -4.50 50.89
N VAL A 19 17.68 -4.32 49.95
CA VAL A 19 18.17 -2.99 49.56
C VAL A 19 17.04 -2.33 48.76
N PRO A 20 16.64 -1.08 49.03
CA PRO A 20 15.54 -0.47 48.29
C PRO A 20 15.97 -0.26 46.84
N ALA A 21 15.16 -0.78 45.91
CA ALA A 21 15.40 -0.75 44.46
C ALA A 21 15.75 0.65 43.91
N THR A 22 15.34 1.70 44.63
CA THR A 22 15.66 3.11 44.35
C THR A 22 17.16 3.40 44.36
N LEU A 23 17.94 2.77 45.26
CA LEU A 23 19.40 2.96 45.32
C LEU A 23 20.10 2.29 44.12
N LEU A 24 19.59 1.16 43.65
CA LEU A 24 20.16 0.45 42.50
C LEU A 24 19.93 1.23 41.20
N VAL A 25 18.75 1.84 41.05
CA VAL A 25 18.42 2.70 39.89
C VAL A 25 19.25 3.99 39.89
N ILE A 26 19.45 4.63 41.05
CA ILE A 26 20.28 5.84 41.13
C ILE A 26 21.76 5.51 40.82
N VAL A 27 22.27 4.37 41.28
CA VAL A 27 23.63 3.93 40.96
C VAL A 27 23.76 3.59 39.47
N LEU A 28 22.78 2.93 38.86
CA LEU A 28 22.79 2.61 37.41
C LEU A 28 22.66 3.88 36.52
N CYS A 29 21.84 4.85 36.92
CA CYS A 29 21.74 6.15 36.24
C CYS A 29 23.02 6.97 36.41
N GLY A 30 23.63 6.96 37.60
CA GLY A 30 24.92 7.62 37.87
C GLY A 30 26.06 6.99 37.07
N PHE A 31 26.10 5.66 36.95
CA PHE A 31 27.09 4.95 36.13
C PHE A 31 26.91 5.23 34.63
N SER A 32 25.66 5.32 34.16
CA SER A 32 25.34 5.67 32.78
C SER A 32 25.70 7.12 32.44
N PHE A 33 25.52 8.05 33.39
CA PHE A 33 25.94 9.44 33.25
C PHE A 33 27.47 9.60 33.28
N TYR A 34 28.16 8.83 34.14
CA TYR A 34 29.62 8.83 34.23
C TYR A 34 30.28 8.22 32.97
N LEU A 35 29.72 7.12 32.44
CA LEU A 35 30.16 6.54 31.16
C LEU A 35 29.82 7.45 29.97
N GLY A 36 28.64 8.07 29.93
CA GLY A 36 28.27 9.05 28.90
C GLY A 36 29.15 10.31 28.93
N GLY A 37 29.62 10.71 30.12
CA GLY A 37 30.61 11.78 30.30
C GLY A 37 31.99 11.40 29.74
N ILE A 38 32.49 10.19 29.99
CA ILE A 38 33.81 9.75 29.49
C ILE A 38 33.82 9.64 27.95
N PHE A 39 32.75 9.09 27.33
CA PHE A 39 32.65 8.98 25.87
C PHE A 39 32.39 10.32 25.14
N SER A 40 31.79 11.30 25.81
CA SER A 40 31.61 12.66 25.24
C SER A 40 32.84 13.55 25.42
N THR A 41 33.66 13.29 26.44
CA THR A 41 34.87 14.09 26.72
C THR A 41 36.04 13.69 25.81
N GLU A 42 36.14 12.43 25.39
CA GLU A 42 37.15 12.00 24.40
C GLU A 42 36.93 12.59 22.99
N LYS A 43 35.68 12.89 22.61
CA LYS A 43 35.39 13.51 21.31
C LYS A 43 35.64 15.03 21.30
N ASN A 44 35.37 15.70 22.43
CA ASN A 44 35.57 17.14 22.57
C ASN A 44 37.01 17.55 22.97
N GLN A 45 37.81 16.65 23.56
CA GLN A 45 39.24 16.91 23.81
C GLN A 45 40.12 16.72 22.57
N LEU A 46 39.67 15.98 21.55
CA LEU A 46 40.42 15.79 20.30
C LEU A 46 40.23 16.94 19.29
N GLU A 47 39.11 17.65 19.31
CA GLU A 47 38.86 18.80 18.41
C GLU A 47 39.29 20.15 19.00
N GLY A 48 39.36 20.29 20.33
CA GLY A 48 39.72 21.55 21.01
C GLY A 48 41.23 21.83 21.14
N ASN A 49 42.09 20.81 21.14
CA ASN A 49 43.53 20.97 21.45
C ASN A 49 44.44 21.05 20.21
N ILE A 50 43.91 21.05 18.98
CA ILE A 50 44.73 21.12 17.74
C ILE A 50 44.82 22.57 17.19
N VAL A 51 44.08 23.54 17.74
CA VAL A 51 44.00 24.89 17.15
C VAL A 51 44.92 25.94 17.83
N GLN A 52 45.74 25.59 18.85
CA GLN A 52 46.54 26.64 19.49
C GLN A 52 47.99 26.36 19.91
N ASP A 53 48.60 25.22 19.57
CA ASP A 53 50.04 25.09 19.85
C ASP A 53 50.79 24.05 18.99
N VAL A 54 51.17 24.40 17.74
CA VAL A 54 52.43 23.91 17.12
C VAL A 54 52.90 24.91 16.06
N SER A 55 53.65 25.93 16.48
CA SER A 55 54.71 26.49 15.65
C SER A 55 56.02 25.81 16.04
N ARG A 56 56.30 24.64 15.45
CA ARG A 56 57.66 24.08 15.29
C ARG A 56 57.63 22.84 14.39
N GLN A 57 58.54 22.86 13.42
CA GLN A 57 58.73 21.86 12.37
C GLN A 57 58.93 20.44 12.93
N VAL A 58 58.02 19.52 12.58
CA VAL A 58 58.20 18.06 12.65
C VAL A 58 57.62 17.47 11.36
N PRO A 59 58.28 16.51 10.68
CA PRO A 59 57.81 16.00 9.39
C PRO A 59 56.47 15.26 9.52
N SER A 60 55.54 15.57 8.63
CA SER A 60 54.23 14.92 8.49
C SER A 60 54.37 13.38 8.43
N PRO A 61 53.59 12.61 9.22
CA PRO A 61 53.42 11.20 8.94
C PRO A 61 52.64 11.07 7.64
N LYS A 62 53.19 10.32 6.67
CA LYS A 62 52.49 9.95 5.44
C LYS A 62 51.10 9.41 5.81
N GLU A 63 50.04 10.05 5.29
CA GLU A 63 48.67 9.54 5.40
C GLU A 63 48.66 8.07 4.96
N ALA A 64 48.18 7.18 5.82
CA ALA A 64 48.00 5.78 5.47
C ALA A 64 47.01 5.70 4.30
N ALA A 65 47.47 5.20 3.16
CA ALA A 65 46.62 4.97 2.00
C ALA A 65 45.53 3.97 2.38
N VAL A 66 44.28 4.43 2.49
CA VAL A 66 43.12 3.54 2.67
C VAL A 66 42.95 2.74 1.39
N ASN A 67 43.22 1.44 1.45
CA ASN A 67 43.07 0.56 0.29
C ASN A 67 41.59 0.52 -0.15
N PRO A 68 41.30 0.61 -1.46
CA PRO A 68 39.94 0.50 -1.98
C PRO A 68 39.27 -0.80 -1.57
N LEU A 69 37.95 -0.76 -1.34
CA LEU A 69 37.13 -1.93 -1.08
C LEU A 69 37.20 -2.88 -2.28
N GLN A 70 37.72 -4.09 -2.07
CA GLN A 70 37.80 -5.11 -3.10
C GLN A 70 36.56 -6.01 -3.04
N ILE A 71 35.80 -6.07 -4.12
CA ILE A 71 34.63 -6.95 -4.27
C ILE A 71 34.87 -7.86 -5.48
N LYS A 72 34.48 -9.13 -5.35
CA LYS A 72 34.54 -10.09 -6.48
C LYS A 72 33.57 -9.67 -7.57
N SER A 73 33.89 -9.96 -8.82
CA SER A 73 32.95 -9.75 -9.92
C SER A 73 31.66 -10.55 -9.67
N VAL A 74 30.52 -9.89 -9.75
CA VAL A 74 29.19 -10.50 -9.63
C VAL A 74 28.49 -10.38 -10.97
N SER A 75 27.69 -11.38 -11.34
CA SER A 75 26.77 -11.31 -12.48
C SER A 75 25.36 -11.52 -11.96
N PHE A 76 24.42 -10.71 -12.41
CA PHE A 76 23.02 -10.82 -12.04
C PHE A 76 22.23 -11.45 -13.17
N GLN A 77 21.43 -12.47 -12.85
CA GLN A 77 20.49 -13.05 -13.80
C GLN A 77 19.31 -12.11 -14.02
N GLU A 78 18.57 -12.33 -15.10
CA GLU A 78 17.34 -11.60 -15.39
C GLU A 78 16.19 -12.20 -14.58
N CYS A 79 15.32 -11.35 -14.03
CA CYS A 79 14.08 -11.85 -13.43
C CYS A 79 13.11 -12.31 -14.52
N SER A 80 12.13 -13.16 -14.17
CA SER A 80 11.01 -13.46 -15.07
C SER A 80 10.32 -12.18 -15.53
N ILE A 81 9.77 -12.19 -16.75
CA ILE A 81 8.99 -11.09 -17.32
C ILE A 81 7.81 -10.68 -16.43
N ASP A 82 7.27 -11.59 -15.61
CA ASP A 82 6.18 -11.29 -14.66
C ASP A 82 6.58 -10.27 -13.58
N TYR A 83 7.89 -10.05 -13.38
CA TYR A 83 8.41 -9.03 -12.48
C TYR A 83 8.62 -7.68 -13.16
N GLN A 84 8.23 -7.49 -14.43
CA GLN A 84 8.44 -6.23 -15.15
C GLN A 84 7.88 -5.01 -14.39
N ASP A 85 6.80 -5.17 -13.62
CA ASP A 85 6.18 -4.11 -12.84
C ASP A 85 6.32 -4.36 -11.34
N TYR A 86 7.37 -5.09 -10.92
CA TYR A 86 7.58 -5.46 -9.52
C TYR A 86 7.84 -4.25 -8.61
N THR A 87 6.98 -4.08 -7.62
CA THR A 87 7.08 -3.07 -6.56
C THR A 87 7.23 -3.79 -5.21
N PRO A 88 8.46 -4.09 -4.74
CA PRO A 88 8.68 -5.09 -3.70
C PRO A 88 7.86 -4.87 -2.43
N CYS A 89 7.75 -3.61 -1.98
CA CYS A 89 7.05 -3.27 -0.76
C CYS A 89 5.56 -2.98 -0.95
N THR A 90 5.04 -2.96 -2.17
CA THR A 90 3.60 -2.78 -2.44
C THR A 90 3.12 -3.87 -3.40
N ASP A 91 3.73 -5.06 -3.30
CA ASP A 91 3.45 -6.18 -4.19
C ASP A 91 2.07 -6.79 -3.85
N PRO A 92 1.11 -6.81 -4.80
CA PRO A 92 -0.22 -7.37 -4.57
C PRO A 92 -0.22 -8.82 -4.11
N ARG A 93 0.81 -9.58 -4.47
CA ARG A 93 0.97 -10.98 -4.03
C ARG A 93 1.16 -11.11 -2.51
N ARG A 94 1.50 -10.01 -1.82
CA ARG A 94 1.66 -9.99 -0.36
C ARG A 94 0.41 -9.53 0.38
N TRP A 95 -0.58 -8.94 -0.29
CA TRP A 95 -1.75 -8.34 0.36
C TRP A 95 -2.50 -9.31 1.27
N ARG A 96 -2.63 -10.58 0.86
CA ARG A 96 -3.30 -11.64 1.65
C ARG A 96 -2.69 -11.88 3.04
N LYS A 97 -1.46 -11.42 3.28
CA LYS A 97 -0.76 -11.57 4.58
C LYS A 97 -1.12 -10.47 5.58
N TYR A 98 -1.89 -9.46 5.17
CA TYR A 98 -2.16 -8.26 5.97
C TYR A 98 -3.66 -7.98 6.05
N GLY A 99 -4.06 -7.26 7.10
CA GLY A 99 -5.48 -7.00 7.38
C GLY A 99 -6.14 -6.02 6.40
N TYR A 100 -7.47 -6.05 6.37
CA TYR A 100 -8.30 -5.10 5.60
C TYR A 100 -8.65 -3.82 6.38
N HIS A 101 -8.46 -3.82 7.71
CA HIS A 101 -8.76 -2.67 8.55
C HIS A 101 -8.01 -1.43 8.04
N ARG A 102 -8.75 -0.36 7.74
CA ARG A 102 -8.21 0.89 7.18
C ARG A 102 -7.34 0.70 5.93
N LEU A 103 -7.55 -0.37 5.18
CA LEU A 103 -6.78 -0.74 3.98
C LEU A 103 -5.28 -0.97 4.26
N THR A 104 -4.92 -1.51 5.43
CA THR A 104 -3.50 -1.75 5.78
C THR A 104 -2.79 -2.67 4.79
N PHE A 105 -3.48 -3.58 4.12
CA PHE A 105 -2.89 -4.40 3.06
C PHE A 105 -2.34 -3.58 1.86
N LEU A 106 -2.85 -2.38 1.60
CA LEU A 106 -2.33 -1.47 0.55
C LEU A 106 -1.10 -0.67 1.00
N GLU A 107 -0.76 -0.71 2.29
CA GLU A 107 0.45 -0.08 2.80
C GLU A 107 1.72 -0.77 2.28
N ARG A 108 2.84 -0.12 2.62
CA ARG A 108 4.17 -0.61 2.38
C ARG A 108 4.48 -1.81 3.30
N HIS A 109 4.72 -2.96 2.69
CA HIS A 109 5.08 -4.24 3.29
C HIS A 109 6.30 -4.87 2.60
N CYS A 110 7.49 -4.44 2.98
CA CYS A 110 8.72 -4.86 2.32
C CYS A 110 9.07 -6.34 2.55
N PRO A 111 9.66 -7.02 1.54
CA PRO A 111 10.17 -8.36 1.72
C PRO A 111 11.35 -8.38 2.71
N PRO A 112 11.39 -9.37 3.63
CA PRO A 112 12.56 -9.61 4.45
C PRO A 112 13.77 -9.98 3.57
N PRO A 113 15.02 -9.86 4.08
CA PRO A 113 16.23 -10.04 3.28
C PRO A 113 16.28 -11.33 2.45
N PHE A 114 15.81 -12.46 2.98
CA PHE A 114 15.83 -13.76 2.30
C PHE A 114 14.80 -13.89 1.15
N GLU A 115 13.80 -13.01 1.07
CA GLU A 115 12.82 -12.97 -0.03
C GLU A 115 13.21 -11.94 -1.11
N ARG A 116 14.26 -11.13 -0.88
CA ARG A 116 14.70 -10.11 -1.83
C ARG A 116 15.23 -10.76 -3.09
N LYS A 117 14.81 -10.21 -4.24
CA LYS A 117 15.24 -10.71 -5.54
C LYS A 117 16.64 -10.20 -5.87
N GLU A 118 17.54 -11.12 -6.20
CA GLU A 118 18.90 -10.83 -6.67
C GLU A 118 19.01 -10.96 -8.20
N CYS A 119 18.07 -10.33 -8.92
CA CYS A 119 18.01 -10.36 -10.37
C CYS A 119 17.68 -8.98 -10.94
N LEU A 120 18.01 -8.76 -12.21
CA LEU A 120 17.72 -7.52 -12.93
C LEU A 120 16.29 -7.57 -13.46
N ILE A 121 15.49 -6.56 -13.14
CA ILE A 121 14.08 -6.49 -13.54
C ILE A 121 14.00 -6.14 -15.04
N PRO A 122 13.38 -7.00 -15.88
CA PRO A 122 13.32 -6.75 -17.31
C PRO A 122 12.37 -5.59 -17.65
N PRO A 123 12.67 -4.81 -18.71
CA PRO A 123 11.67 -3.93 -19.31
C PRO A 123 10.59 -4.76 -20.04
N PRO A 124 9.39 -4.21 -20.24
CA PRO A 124 8.35 -4.88 -21.01
C PRO A 124 8.78 -5.13 -22.46
N ASN A 125 8.19 -6.15 -23.08
CA ASN A 125 8.52 -6.53 -24.46
C ASN A 125 8.26 -5.38 -25.45
N GLY A 126 9.32 -4.98 -26.14
CA GLY A 126 9.27 -3.86 -27.09
C GLY A 126 9.25 -2.48 -26.44
N TYR A 127 9.73 -2.35 -25.19
CA TYR A 127 9.98 -1.08 -24.53
C TYR A 127 10.70 -0.08 -25.44
N LYS A 128 10.26 1.18 -25.38
CA LYS A 128 10.82 2.30 -26.13
C LYS A 128 11.37 3.35 -25.16
N PRO A 129 12.41 4.11 -25.55
CA PRO A 129 12.76 5.32 -24.81
C PRO A 129 11.54 6.24 -24.63
N PRO A 130 11.33 6.82 -23.44
CA PRO A 130 10.18 7.69 -23.18
C PRO A 130 10.07 8.83 -24.20
N ILE A 131 8.83 9.26 -24.45
CA ILE A 131 8.59 10.47 -25.24
C ILE A 131 9.24 11.66 -24.51
N ARG A 132 9.81 12.61 -25.25
CA ARG A 132 10.50 13.76 -24.65
C ARG A 132 9.51 14.79 -24.12
N TRP A 133 9.86 15.41 -23.00
CA TRP A 133 9.12 16.56 -22.44
C TRP A 133 9.17 17.74 -23.43
N PRO A 134 8.10 18.56 -23.59
CA PRO A 134 6.81 18.52 -22.90
C PRO A 134 5.78 17.56 -23.53
N LYS A 135 6.08 16.98 -24.69
CA LYS A 135 5.14 16.09 -25.40
C LYS A 135 4.72 14.89 -24.55
N SER A 136 5.60 14.38 -23.69
CA SER A 136 5.29 13.28 -22.77
C SER A 136 4.19 13.59 -21.77
N ARG A 137 3.92 14.88 -21.49
CA ARG A 137 2.80 15.29 -20.63
C ARG A 137 1.49 14.71 -21.13
N ASP A 138 1.25 14.69 -22.44
CA ASP A 138 -0.06 14.31 -23.00
C ASP A 138 -0.07 12.94 -23.67
N GLN A 139 1.08 12.26 -23.75
CA GLN A 139 1.19 10.96 -24.42
C GLN A 139 2.34 10.10 -23.88
N CYS A 140 2.15 8.78 -23.88
CA CYS A 140 3.22 7.82 -23.63
C CYS A 140 3.12 6.60 -24.58
N TRP A 141 4.17 5.78 -24.63
CA TRP A 141 4.17 4.57 -25.43
C TRP A 141 3.32 3.48 -24.78
N TYR A 142 2.42 2.87 -25.56
CA TYR A 142 1.63 1.72 -25.11
C TYR A 142 2.52 0.59 -24.58
N LYS A 143 3.61 0.29 -25.31
CA LYS A 143 4.52 -0.82 -24.97
C LYS A 143 5.27 -0.62 -23.65
N ASN A 144 5.35 0.61 -23.13
CA ASN A 144 6.02 0.88 -21.87
C ASN A 144 5.14 0.59 -20.66
N VAL A 145 3.81 0.60 -20.84
CA VAL A 145 2.79 0.33 -19.81
C VAL A 145 1.62 -0.43 -20.46
N PRO A 146 1.80 -1.71 -20.85
CA PRO A 146 0.90 -2.42 -21.77
C PRO A 146 -0.41 -2.93 -21.14
N TYR A 147 -1.17 -2.03 -20.50
CA TYR A 147 -2.41 -2.33 -19.78
C TYR A 147 -3.64 -1.79 -20.52
N ASP A 148 -4.29 -2.65 -21.31
CA ASP A 148 -5.51 -2.30 -22.07
C ASP A 148 -6.76 -2.18 -21.18
N TRP A 149 -6.73 -2.74 -19.97
CA TRP A 149 -7.91 -2.85 -19.10
C TRP A 149 -8.51 -1.46 -18.77
N ILE A 150 -7.65 -0.49 -18.42
CA ILE A 150 -8.09 0.84 -17.98
C ILE A 150 -8.72 1.63 -19.13
N ASN A 151 -8.21 1.42 -20.35
CA ASN A 151 -8.75 2.00 -21.57
C ASN A 151 -10.14 1.40 -21.89
N LYS A 152 -10.36 0.10 -21.63
CA LYS A 152 -11.65 -0.57 -21.85
C LYS A 152 -12.70 -0.14 -20.82
N GLN A 153 -12.36 -0.13 -19.54
CA GLN A 153 -13.32 0.18 -18.47
C GLN A 153 -13.67 1.68 -18.34
N LYS A 154 -12.74 2.59 -18.66
CA LYS A 154 -12.94 4.04 -18.49
C LYS A 154 -12.97 4.82 -19.81
N SER A 155 -13.23 4.14 -20.92
CA SER A 155 -13.28 4.72 -22.28
C SER A 155 -14.23 5.92 -22.38
N ASN A 156 -15.37 5.86 -21.69
CA ASN A 156 -16.38 6.92 -21.64
C ASN A 156 -15.95 8.19 -20.89
N GLN A 157 -14.92 8.11 -20.02
CA GLN A 157 -14.48 9.25 -19.21
C GLN A 157 -13.35 10.07 -19.87
N ASN A 158 -12.83 9.64 -21.02
CA ASN A 158 -11.72 10.30 -21.72
C ASN A 158 -10.47 10.49 -20.82
N TRP A 159 -10.18 9.56 -19.92
CA TRP A 159 -8.96 9.62 -19.10
C TRP A 159 -7.72 9.23 -19.91
N LEU A 160 -7.90 8.22 -20.76
CA LEU A 160 -6.87 7.57 -21.54
C LEU A 160 -7.50 7.17 -22.88
N ARG A 161 -6.79 7.39 -23.98
CA ARG A 161 -7.18 6.86 -25.30
C ARG A 161 -5.98 6.18 -25.93
N LYS A 162 -6.17 4.97 -26.45
CA LYS A 162 -5.14 4.29 -27.23
C LYS A 162 -5.25 4.70 -28.69
N GLU A 163 -4.21 5.32 -29.22
CA GLU A 163 -4.10 5.73 -30.63
C GLU A 163 -2.82 5.13 -31.23
N GLY A 164 -3.00 4.08 -32.05
CA GLY A 164 -1.87 3.34 -32.61
C GLY A 164 -0.99 2.71 -31.53
N ASP A 165 0.29 3.09 -31.49
CA ASP A 165 1.27 2.60 -30.52
C ASP A 165 1.44 3.51 -29.28
N LYS A 166 0.54 4.48 -29.10
CA LYS A 166 0.57 5.45 -28.02
C LYS A 166 -0.71 5.44 -27.21
N PHE A 167 -0.55 5.83 -25.95
CA PHE A 167 -1.63 6.31 -25.11
C PHE A 167 -1.63 7.84 -25.11
N MET A 168 -2.81 8.41 -25.26
CA MET A 168 -3.11 9.83 -25.21
C MET A 168 -3.88 10.14 -23.92
N PHE A 169 -3.53 11.24 -23.26
CA PHE A 169 -4.10 11.69 -21.99
C PHE A 169 -4.78 13.04 -22.19
N PRO A 170 -6.02 13.08 -22.70
CA PRO A 170 -6.68 14.35 -23.01
C PRO A 170 -7.13 15.13 -21.77
N GLY A 171 -6.74 14.68 -20.56
CA GLY A 171 -7.05 15.35 -19.30
C GLY A 171 -8.52 15.26 -18.90
N GLY A 172 -9.31 14.40 -19.54
CA GLY A 172 -10.72 14.23 -19.25
C GLY A 172 -10.97 13.50 -17.93
N GLY A 173 -12.20 13.62 -17.44
CA GLY A 173 -12.70 12.76 -16.39
C GLY A 173 -14.03 13.14 -15.82
N THR A 174 -14.53 12.37 -14.85
CA THR A 174 -15.88 12.63 -14.34
C THR A 174 -15.98 14.01 -13.68
N MET A 175 -14.90 14.49 -13.03
CA MET A 175 -14.78 15.86 -12.51
C MET A 175 -14.15 16.84 -13.53
N PHE A 176 -13.64 16.34 -14.66
CA PHE A 176 -12.99 17.14 -15.71
C PHE A 176 -13.73 16.99 -17.06
N PRO A 177 -15.05 17.25 -17.15
CA PRO A 177 -15.81 17.02 -18.38
C PRO A 177 -15.34 17.93 -19.53
N ARG A 178 -14.73 19.08 -19.21
CA ARG A 178 -14.12 20.03 -20.16
C ARG A 178 -12.60 19.92 -20.23
N GLY A 179 -12.02 18.85 -19.68
CA GLY A 179 -10.57 18.67 -19.52
C GLY A 179 -10.03 19.32 -18.25
N VAL A 180 -8.83 18.88 -17.86
CA VAL A 180 -8.18 19.28 -16.60
C VAL A 180 -7.83 20.76 -16.55
N SER A 181 -7.40 21.37 -17.66
CA SER A 181 -7.01 22.77 -17.67
C SER A 181 -8.18 23.70 -17.31
N ALA A 182 -9.38 23.43 -17.84
CA ALA A 182 -10.59 24.20 -17.51
C ALA A 182 -11.01 24.05 -16.03
N TYR A 183 -10.67 22.92 -15.40
CA TYR A 183 -10.89 22.71 -13.97
C TYR A 183 -9.86 23.48 -13.14
N VAL A 184 -8.58 23.46 -13.54
CA VAL A 184 -7.54 24.21 -12.85
C VAL A 184 -7.75 25.73 -13.00
N ASP A 185 -8.24 26.20 -14.14
CA ASP A 185 -8.65 27.59 -14.33
C ASP A 185 -9.75 28.00 -13.33
N LEU A 186 -10.76 27.15 -13.16
CA LEU A 186 -11.80 27.35 -12.16
C LEU A 186 -11.26 27.35 -10.73
N MET A 187 -10.29 26.49 -10.42
CA MET A 187 -9.61 26.49 -9.12
C MET A 187 -8.83 27.79 -8.91
N GLN A 188 -8.14 28.28 -9.93
CA GLN A 188 -7.38 29.53 -9.85
C GLN A 188 -8.29 30.74 -9.65
N ASP A 189 -9.50 30.74 -10.22
CA ASP A 189 -10.53 31.76 -9.93
C ASP A 189 -10.97 31.71 -8.45
N LEU A 190 -11.05 30.51 -7.86
CA LEU A 190 -11.42 30.32 -6.45
C LEU A 190 -10.27 30.58 -5.48
N ILE A 191 -9.02 30.36 -5.91
CA ILE A 191 -7.79 30.47 -5.12
C ILE A 191 -6.78 31.32 -5.91
N PRO A 192 -6.90 32.67 -5.85
CA PRO A 192 -6.01 33.57 -6.58
C PRO A 192 -4.52 33.35 -6.27
N GLU A 193 -4.19 32.85 -5.07
CA GLU A 193 -2.85 32.49 -4.60
C GLU A 193 -2.16 31.40 -5.43
N MET A 194 -2.89 30.69 -6.29
CA MET A 194 -2.32 29.77 -7.28
C MET A 194 -1.53 30.49 -8.38
N SER A 195 -1.75 31.80 -8.57
CA SER A 195 -1.20 32.56 -9.71
C SER A 195 -0.04 33.50 -9.37
N ASP A 196 0.18 33.78 -8.08
CA ASP A 196 1.12 34.82 -7.64
C ASP A 196 2.40 34.28 -6.98
N GLY A 197 2.58 32.95 -7.00
CA GLY A 197 3.72 32.25 -6.40
C GLY A 197 3.59 31.98 -4.90
N THR A 198 2.46 32.31 -4.27
CA THR A 198 2.19 31.94 -2.88
C THR A 198 2.11 30.42 -2.72
N ILE A 199 1.36 29.75 -3.60
CA ILE A 199 1.29 28.29 -3.66
C ILE A 199 2.41 27.77 -4.56
N ARG A 200 3.25 26.89 -4.01
CA ARG A 200 4.37 26.27 -4.71
C ARG A 200 4.34 24.75 -4.65
N THR A 201 4.06 24.16 -3.50
CA THR A 201 4.01 22.69 -3.33
C THR A 201 2.59 22.21 -3.10
N ALA A 202 2.20 21.14 -3.79
CA ALA A 202 0.90 20.52 -3.64
C ALA A 202 0.98 18.99 -3.52
N ILE A 203 -0.04 18.39 -2.91
CA ILE A 203 -0.23 16.94 -2.89
C ILE A 203 -1.60 16.58 -3.48
N ASP A 204 -1.62 15.59 -4.36
CA ASP A 204 -2.84 15.07 -4.99
C ASP A 204 -3.12 13.65 -4.49
N THR A 205 -4.15 13.48 -3.68
CA THR A 205 -4.50 12.18 -3.09
C THR A 205 -5.54 11.48 -3.97
N GLY A 206 -5.24 10.24 -4.38
CA GLY A 206 -6.08 9.51 -5.34
C GLY A 206 -5.95 10.05 -6.77
N CYS A 207 -4.75 10.49 -7.16
CA CYS A 207 -4.44 11.29 -8.34
C CYS A 207 -4.80 10.68 -9.72
N GLY A 208 -5.27 9.44 -9.79
CA GLY A 208 -5.44 8.72 -11.05
C GLY A 208 -4.15 8.73 -11.87
N VAL A 209 -4.24 9.17 -13.13
CA VAL A 209 -3.09 9.32 -14.04
C VAL A 209 -2.32 10.64 -13.88
N ALA A 210 -2.54 11.38 -12.78
CA ALA A 210 -1.88 12.64 -12.41
C ALA A 210 -2.07 13.80 -13.41
N SER A 211 -3.21 13.86 -14.10
CA SER A 211 -3.48 14.95 -15.05
C SER A 211 -3.54 16.33 -14.36
N TRP A 212 -4.04 16.40 -13.13
CA TRP A 212 -4.07 17.64 -12.34
C TRP A 212 -2.66 18.11 -11.99
N GLY A 213 -1.83 17.22 -11.44
CA GLY A 213 -0.41 17.50 -11.18
C GLY A 213 0.36 17.85 -12.46
N GLY A 214 0.00 17.25 -13.60
CA GLY A 214 0.58 17.56 -14.91
C GLY A 214 0.29 18.99 -15.39
N ASP A 215 -0.94 19.48 -15.24
CA ASP A 215 -1.36 20.83 -15.64
C ASP A 215 -0.70 21.91 -14.75
N LEU A 216 -0.58 21.62 -13.44
CA LEU A 216 0.02 22.53 -12.47
C LEU A 216 1.51 22.83 -12.71
N LEU A 217 2.23 21.94 -13.39
CA LEU A 217 3.64 22.15 -13.73
C LEU A 217 3.82 23.39 -14.62
N ASP A 218 2.91 23.62 -15.56
CA ASP A 218 2.94 24.81 -16.44
C ASP A 218 2.59 26.10 -15.70
N ARG A 219 1.99 25.98 -14.51
CA ARG A 219 1.64 27.08 -13.60
C ARG A 219 2.69 27.30 -12.51
N GLY A 220 3.81 26.58 -12.56
CA GLY A 220 4.89 26.71 -11.58
C GLY A 220 4.54 26.11 -10.21
N ILE A 221 3.59 25.18 -10.13
CA ILE A 221 3.24 24.46 -8.90
C ILE A 221 3.77 23.02 -9.01
N LEU A 222 4.58 22.60 -8.03
CA LEU A 222 5.12 21.25 -7.95
C LEU A 222 4.18 20.35 -7.13
N THR A 223 3.57 19.39 -7.81
CA THR A 223 2.62 18.46 -7.20
C THR A 223 3.23 17.08 -7.02
N VAL A 224 3.12 16.51 -5.82
CA VAL A 224 3.35 15.08 -5.58
C VAL A 224 2.02 14.34 -5.72
N SER A 225 1.92 13.50 -6.74
CA SER A 225 0.73 12.69 -7.00
C SER A 225 0.80 11.36 -6.24
N LEU A 226 -0.17 11.08 -5.38
CA LEU A 226 -0.18 9.92 -4.47
C LEU A 226 -1.37 9.01 -4.79
N ALA A 227 -1.08 7.74 -5.07
CA ALA A 227 -2.11 6.70 -5.15
C ALA A 227 -1.52 5.33 -4.76
N PRO A 228 -2.36 4.42 -4.21
CA PRO A 228 -1.92 3.05 -3.94
C PRO A 228 -1.65 2.31 -5.24
N ARG A 229 -0.91 1.21 -5.13
CA ARG A 229 -1.03 0.16 -6.13
C ARG A 229 -2.31 -0.60 -5.80
N ASP A 230 -3.27 -0.59 -6.69
CA ASP A 230 -4.58 -1.21 -6.50
C ASP A 230 -4.96 -2.06 -7.72
N ASN A 231 -6.22 -2.48 -7.79
CA ASN A 231 -6.76 -3.26 -8.92
C ASN A 231 -6.76 -2.48 -10.25
N HIS A 232 -6.40 -1.20 -10.25
CA HIS A 232 -6.23 -0.41 -11.46
C HIS A 232 -4.82 -0.53 -12.09
N GLU A 233 -3.95 -1.35 -11.49
CA GLU A 233 -2.64 -1.85 -11.92
C GLU A 233 -1.52 -0.83 -12.17
N ALA A 234 -1.77 0.31 -12.85
CA ALA A 234 -0.71 1.15 -13.42
C ALA A 234 -0.92 2.68 -13.38
N GLN A 235 -1.85 3.20 -12.57
CA GLN A 235 -2.18 4.64 -12.54
C GLN A 235 -0.95 5.55 -12.31
N VAL A 236 -0.21 5.30 -11.23
CA VAL A 236 1.02 6.04 -10.91
C VAL A 236 2.12 5.79 -11.94
N GLN A 237 2.19 4.58 -12.52
CA GLN A 237 3.16 4.27 -13.58
C GLN A 237 2.95 5.13 -14.83
N PHE A 238 1.70 5.40 -15.23
CA PHE A 238 1.40 6.31 -16.33
C PHE A 238 1.89 7.74 -16.04
N ALA A 239 1.68 8.25 -14.83
CA ALA A 239 2.17 9.58 -14.42
C ALA A 239 3.69 9.67 -14.55
N LEU A 240 4.40 8.67 -14.01
CA LEU A 240 5.86 8.58 -14.05
C LEU A 240 6.40 8.45 -15.47
N GLU A 241 5.71 7.71 -16.35
CA GLU A 241 6.04 7.57 -17.78
C GLU A 241 5.87 8.88 -18.57
N ARG A 242 4.93 9.73 -18.15
CA ARG A 242 4.69 11.06 -18.73
C ARG A 242 5.68 12.13 -18.23
N GLY A 243 6.42 11.82 -17.17
CA GLY A 243 7.36 12.74 -16.53
C GLY A 243 6.73 13.67 -15.49
N ILE A 244 5.68 13.19 -14.81
CA ILE A 244 4.93 13.92 -13.77
C ILE A 244 5.31 13.33 -12.39
N PRO A 245 5.58 14.15 -11.36
CA PRO A 245 5.98 13.65 -10.05
C PRO A 245 4.85 12.84 -9.38
N ALA A 246 5.16 11.61 -9.01
CA ALA A 246 4.22 10.71 -8.35
C ALA A 246 4.93 9.69 -7.44
N ILE A 247 4.21 9.13 -6.47
CA ILE A 247 4.70 8.10 -5.55
C ILE A 247 3.59 7.09 -5.24
N LEU A 248 3.98 5.84 -5.02
CA LEU A 248 3.08 4.83 -4.48
C LEU A 248 2.86 5.06 -2.99
N GLY A 249 1.61 5.17 -2.57
CA GLY A 249 1.27 5.24 -1.16
C GLY A 249 -0.22 5.43 -0.90
N VAL A 250 -0.60 5.21 0.35
CA VAL A 250 -1.99 5.26 0.82
C VAL A 250 -2.02 5.92 2.19
N ILE A 251 -3.07 6.70 2.47
CA ILE A 251 -3.33 7.17 3.82
C ILE A 251 -4.11 6.05 4.52
N SER A 252 -3.43 5.26 5.35
CA SER A 252 -4.01 4.10 6.01
C SER A 252 -3.81 4.19 7.52
N THR A 253 -2.81 3.54 8.11
CA THR A 253 -2.48 3.54 9.55
C THR A 253 -1.17 4.23 9.88
N GLN A 254 -0.32 4.48 8.88
CA GLN A 254 0.96 5.18 9.03
C GLN A 254 0.93 6.58 8.42
N ARG A 255 1.75 7.50 8.97
CA ARG A 255 1.99 8.83 8.39
C ARG A 255 2.55 8.69 6.98
N LEU A 256 2.15 9.59 6.10
CA LEU A 256 2.80 9.76 4.81
C LEU A 256 4.25 10.21 5.05
N PRO A 257 5.23 9.81 4.21
CA PRO A 257 6.66 10.01 4.43
C PRO A 257 7.13 11.45 4.17
N PHE A 258 6.32 12.41 4.62
CA PHE A 258 6.52 13.85 4.52
C PHE A 258 6.53 14.47 5.92
N PRO A 259 7.37 15.48 6.18
CA PRO A 259 7.33 16.22 7.44
C PRO A 259 6.02 16.99 7.60
N SER A 260 5.79 17.53 8.79
CA SER A 260 4.68 18.47 8.97
C SER A 260 4.89 19.71 8.09
N ASN A 261 3.81 20.39 7.74
CA ASN A 261 3.88 21.66 7.00
C ASN A 261 4.66 21.55 5.66
N SER A 262 4.52 20.44 4.95
CA SER A 262 5.19 20.16 3.67
C SER A 262 4.52 20.90 2.50
N PHE A 263 3.19 20.86 2.43
CA PHE A 263 2.43 21.31 1.27
C PHE A 263 1.67 22.62 1.52
N ASP A 264 1.61 23.46 0.49
CA ASP A 264 0.82 24.70 0.48
C ASP A 264 -0.65 24.41 0.12
N MET A 265 -0.88 23.37 -0.70
CA MET A 265 -2.21 22.90 -1.09
C MET A 265 -2.30 21.36 -1.03
N ALA A 266 -3.43 20.84 -0.57
CA ALA A 266 -3.77 19.41 -0.65
C ALA A 266 -5.07 19.25 -1.43
N HIS A 267 -5.10 18.32 -2.38
CA HIS A 267 -6.22 18.12 -3.30
C HIS A 267 -6.69 16.66 -3.29
N CYS A 268 -8.00 16.49 -3.40
CA CYS A 268 -8.65 15.22 -3.73
C CYS A 268 -9.81 15.49 -4.69
N SER A 269 -9.82 14.77 -5.82
CA SER A 269 -10.96 14.73 -6.73
C SER A 269 -11.49 13.30 -6.84
N ARG A 270 -12.65 13.02 -6.24
CA ARG A 270 -13.24 11.66 -6.18
C ARG A 270 -12.23 10.58 -5.77
N CYS A 271 -11.42 10.85 -4.75
CA CYS A 271 -10.35 9.95 -4.32
C CYS A 271 -10.82 8.70 -3.56
N LEU A 272 -12.13 8.59 -3.26
CA LEU A 272 -12.73 7.48 -2.49
C LEU A 272 -12.11 7.28 -1.09
N ILE A 273 -11.47 8.32 -0.56
CA ILE A 273 -10.97 8.33 0.82
C ILE A 273 -12.15 8.72 1.72
N PRO A 274 -12.52 7.88 2.72
CA PRO A 274 -13.62 8.18 3.60
C PRO A 274 -13.16 9.17 4.70
N TRP A 275 -13.09 10.45 4.33
CA TRP A 275 -12.43 11.51 5.12
C TRP A 275 -12.94 11.67 6.56
N THR A 276 -14.21 11.37 6.83
CA THR A 276 -14.85 11.48 8.16
C THR A 276 -14.78 10.20 8.98
N GLU A 277 -14.42 9.07 8.37
CA GLU A 277 -14.36 7.77 9.05
C GLU A 277 -13.18 7.67 10.02
N PHE A 278 -13.27 6.73 10.95
CA PHE A 278 -12.27 6.49 12.00
C PHE A 278 -11.90 7.76 12.78
N GLY A 279 -12.91 8.62 13.01
CA GLY A 279 -12.73 9.89 13.71
C GLY A 279 -11.96 10.95 12.91
N GLY A 280 -11.96 10.86 11.58
CA GLY A 280 -11.30 11.88 10.76
C GLY A 280 -9.79 11.75 10.65
N ILE A 281 -9.23 10.59 11.03
CA ILE A 281 -7.78 10.38 11.08
C ILE A 281 -7.05 10.60 9.74
N TYR A 282 -7.74 10.42 8.62
CA TYR A 282 -7.19 10.73 7.29
C TYR A 282 -7.05 12.24 7.06
N LEU A 283 -8.05 13.03 7.49
CA LEU A 283 -7.96 14.49 7.48
C LEU A 283 -6.91 14.99 8.47
N LEU A 284 -6.71 14.32 9.61
CA LEU A 284 -5.67 14.67 10.56
C LEU A 284 -4.27 14.55 9.96
N GLU A 285 -4.03 13.55 9.10
CA GLU A 285 -2.78 13.45 8.35
C GLU A 285 -2.63 14.57 7.32
N VAL A 286 -3.69 14.88 6.58
CA VAL A 286 -3.69 16.03 5.65
C VAL A 286 -3.43 17.33 6.41
N HIS A 287 -4.06 17.52 7.57
CA HIS A 287 -3.84 18.67 8.43
C HIS A 287 -2.37 18.77 8.89
N ARG A 288 -1.73 17.64 9.24
CA ARG A 288 -0.32 17.62 9.66
C ARG A 288 0.60 18.10 8.53
N ILE A 289 0.43 17.57 7.32
CA ILE A 289 1.32 17.88 6.19
C ILE A 289 0.99 19.21 5.50
N LEU A 290 -0.20 19.76 5.70
CA LEU A 290 -0.61 21.06 5.15
C LEU A 290 -0.11 22.20 6.05
N ARG A 291 0.50 23.22 5.43
CA ARG A 291 0.98 24.42 6.14
C ARG A 291 -0.15 25.22 6.77
N PRO A 292 0.09 25.96 7.87
CA PRO A 292 -0.87 26.93 8.38
C PRO A 292 -1.19 27.97 7.30
N GLY A 293 -2.46 28.31 7.09
CA GLY A 293 -2.91 29.13 5.97
C GLY A 293 -3.04 28.40 4.63
N GLY A 294 -2.64 27.13 4.54
CA GLY A 294 -2.74 26.32 3.34
C GLY A 294 -4.16 25.87 3.01
N PHE A 295 -4.35 25.38 1.77
CA PHE A 295 -5.66 25.08 1.22
C PHE A 295 -5.89 23.58 1.08
N TRP A 296 -7.01 23.08 1.59
CA TRP A 296 -7.51 21.74 1.28
C TRP A 296 -8.67 21.84 0.30
N VAL A 297 -8.58 21.13 -0.82
CA VAL A 297 -9.54 21.18 -1.92
C VAL A 297 -10.16 19.80 -2.09
N LEU A 298 -11.49 19.73 -1.99
CA LEU A 298 -12.27 18.54 -2.30
C LEU A 298 -13.13 18.81 -3.54
N SER A 299 -13.04 17.91 -4.52
CA SER A 299 -13.91 17.90 -5.69
C SER A 299 -14.73 16.62 -5.81
N GLY A 300 -16.04 16.77 -5.98
CA GLY A 300 -17.01 15.67 -6.07
C GLY A 300 -17.85 15.50 -4.79
N PRO A 301 -18.62 14.41 -4.68
CA PRO A 301 -19.45 14.20 -3.50
C PRO A 301 -18.62 14.21 -2.20
N PRO A 302 -19.15 14.81 -1.12
CA PRO A 302 -20.52 15.32 -0.98
C PRO A 302 -20.70 16.81 -1.34
N VAL A 303 -19.74 17.50 -1.99
CA VAL A 303 -19.72 18.97 -2.13
C VAL A 303 -20.96 19.55 -2.83
N ASN A 304 -21.36 19.00 -3.97
CA ASN A 304 -22.46 19.51 -4.80
C ASN A 304 -23.70 18.62 -4.71
N TYR A 305 -24.03 18.17 -3.50
CA TYR A 305 -25.09 17.19 -3.27
C TYR A 305 -26.47 17.65 -3.80
N GLU A 306 -26.76 18.96 -3.77
CA GLU A 306 -28.04 19.52 -4.24
C GLU A 306 -28.28 19.25 -5.73
N ASN A 307 -27.23 19.35 -6.55
CA ASN A 307 -27.33 19.23 -8.00
C ASN A 307 -26.78 17.90 -8.54
N ARG A 308 -25.91 17.20 -7.79
CA ARG A 308 -25.14 16.03 -8.25
C ARG A 308 -25.08 14.87 -7.26
N TRP A 309 -26.24 14.45 -6.77
CA TRP A 309 -26.41 13.23 -5.98
C TRP A 309 -26.73 11.97 -6.83
N ARG A 310 -27.32 12.15 -8.02
CA ARG A 310 -27.75 11.03 -8.89
C ARG A 310 -26.54 10.31 -9.50
N GLY A 311 -26.47 8.99 -9.33
CA GLY A 311 -25.41 8.12 -9.88
C GLY A 311 -24.50 7.47 -8.84
N TRP A 312 -24.80 7.62 -7.55
CA TRP A 312 -23.93 7.19 -6.44
C TRP A 312 -24.59 6.25 -5.43
N ASN A 313 -25.74 5.67 -5.78
CA ASN A 313 -26.55 4.83 -4.90
C ASN A 313 -26.78 5.44 -3.49
N THR A 314 -27.01 6.77 -3.46
CA THR A 314 -27.15 7.57 -2.24
C THR A 314 -28.33 8.54 -2.39
N THR A 315 -28.81 9.09 -1.28
CA THR A 315 -29.88 10.10 -1.22
C THR A 315 -29.33 11.52 -1.04
N ILE A 316 -30.16 12.53 -1.29
CA ILE A 316 -29.80 13.93 -1.02
C ILE A 316 -29.52 14.11 0.47
N GLU A 317 -30.32 13.47 1.31
CA GLU A 317 -30.26 13.53 2.77
C GLU A 317 -28.96 12.91 3.30
N GLU A 318 -28.56 11.75 2.77
CA GLU A 318 -27.26 11.12 3.11
C GLU A 318 -26.09 12.01 2.71
N GLN A 319 -26.06 12.49 1.46
CA GLN A 319 -24.97 13.34 0.98
C GLN A 319 -24.91 14.67 1.75
N LYS A 320 -26.06 15.22 2.13
CA LYS A 320 -26.14 16.40 2.99
C LYS A 320 -25.55 16.11 4.38
N SER A 321 -25.94 14.99 5.01
CA SER A 321 -25.38 14.54 6.28
C SER A 321 -23.86 14.37 6.20
N ASP A 322 -23.35 13.77 5.12
CA ASP A 322 -21.91 13.56 4.95
C ASP A 322 -21.16 14.89 4.76
N TYR A 323 -21.76 15.85 4.02
CA TYR A 323 -21.21 17.19 3.88
C TYR A 323 -21.20 17.96 5.22
N GLU A 324 -22.25 17.82 6.04
CA GLU A 324 -22.35 18.44 7.37
C GLU A 324 -21.31 17.85 8.32
N LYS A 325 -21.20 16.51 8.42
CA LYS A 325 -20.17 15.83 9.21
C LYS A 325 -18.76 16.24 8.80
N LEU A 326 -18.50 16.35 7.49
CA LEU A 326 -17.24 16.81 6.96
C LEU A 326 -16.95 18.25 7.38
N THR A 327 -17.94 19.14 7.27
CA THR A 327 -17.82 20.56 7.63
C THR A 327 -17.57 20.73 9.13
N ASP A 328 -18.27 19.98 9.98
CA ASP A 328 -18.12 20.01 11.43
C ASP A 328 -16.72 19.55 11.86
N LEU A 329 -16.24 18.44 11.28
CA LEU A 329 -14.91 17.91 11.55
C LEU A 329 -13.80 18.87 11.08
N LEU A 330 -13.93 19.47 9.90
CA LEU A 330 -12.97 20.47 9.42
C LEU A 330 -12.96 21.69 10.33
N THR A 331 -14.14 22.16 10.76
CA THR A 331 -14.26 23.30 11.65
C THR A 331 -13.63 23.02 13.02
N SER A 332 -13.83 21.82 13.58
CA SER A 332 -13.18 21.41 14.83
C SER A 332 -11.66 21.26 14.69
N MET A 333 -11.16 21.09 13.47
CA MET A 333 -9.73 21.08 13.13
C MET A 333 -9.18 22.44 12.69
N CYS A 334 -9.90 23.53 12.94
CA CYS A 334 -9.50 24.90 12.59
C CYS A 334 -9.36 25.16 11.08
N PHE A 335 -10.18 24.49 10.26
CA PHE A 335 -10.40 24.92 8.88
C PHE A 335 -11.61 25.84 8.79
N LYS A 336 -11.54 26.78 7.84
CA LYS A 336 -12.67 27.63 7.44
C LYS A 336 -12.98 27.38 5.97
N LEU A 337 -14.26 27.29 5.61
CA LEU A 337 -14.66 27.28 4.20
C LEU A 337 -14.22 28.60 3.55
N TYR A 338 -13.34 28.49 2.55
CA TYR A 338 -12.73 29.62 1.85
C TYR A 338 -13.55 30.00 0.62
N ALA A 339 -13.85 29.01 -0.22
CA ALA A 339 -14.64 29.19 -1.43
C ALA A 339 -15.35 27.89 -1.81
N LYS A 340 -16.47 28.00 -2.51
CA LYS A 340 -17.21 26.84 -3.06
C LYS A 340 -17.86 27.24 -4.38
N LYS A 341 -17.68 26.42 -5.41
CA LYS A 341 -18.33 26.59 -6.72
C LYS A 341 -18.45 25.26 -7.41
N ASP A 342 -19.66 24.96 -7.88
CA ASP A 342 -20.02 23.69 -8.51
C ASP A 342 -19.56 22.49 -7.65
N ASP A 343 -18.74 21.61 -8.22
CA ASP A 343 -18.24 20.40 -7.56
C ASP A 343 -17.03 20.64 -6.65
N ILE A 344 -16.52 21.87 -6.56
CA ILE A 344 -15.29 22.23 -5.83
C ILE A 344 -15.65 22.97 -4.54
N ALA A 345 -15.11 22.49 -3.43
CA ALA A 345 -15.05 23.24 -2.18
C ALA A 345 -13.59 23.34 -1.71
N VAL A 346 -13.27 24.53 -1.21
CA VAL A 346 -11.94 24.91 -0.75
C VAL A 346 -12.06 25.31 0.71
N TRP A 347 -11.28 24.68 1.57
CA TRP A 347 -11.12 25.04 2.96
C TRP A 347 -9.71 25.54 3.20
N GLN A 348 -9.57 26.56 4.03
CA GLN A 348 -8.29 27.12 4.43
C GLN A 348 -8.02 26.78 5.90
N LYS A 349 -6.84 26.21 6.16
CA LYS A 349 -6.35 25.93 7.51
C LYS A 349 -6.01 27.25 8.21
N ALA A 350 -6.37 27.41 9.48
CA ALA A 350 -6.02 28.59 10.25
C ALA A 350 -4.50 28.86 10.21
N SER A 351 -4.13 30.12 9.98
CA SER A 351 -2.75 30.59 9.97
C SER A 351 -2.26 30.98 11.37
N ASP A 352 -3.17 31.38 12.26
CA ASP A 352 -2.88 31.80 13.63
C ASP A 352 -3.23 30.73 14.69
N ASN A 353 -2.74 30.94 15.90
CA ASN A 353 -2.89 29.99 17.01
C ASN A 353 -4.22 30.10 17.76
N THR A 354 -5.03 31.13 17.52
CA THR A 354 -6.21 31.44 18.35
C THR A 354 -7.28 30.35 18.28
N CYS A 355 -7.45 29.73 17.10
CA CYS A 355 -8.37 28.60 16.97
C CYS A 355 -7.86 27.37 17.72
N TYR A 356 -6.55 27.11 17.67
CA TYR A 356 -5.93 25.92 18.24
C TYR A 356 -5.90 25.91 19.78
N GLU A 357 -6.04 27.07 20.43
CA GLU A 357 -6.12 27.18 21.90
C GLU A 357 -7.32 26.40 22.47
N LYS A 358 -8.44 26.36 21.74
CA LYS A 358 -9.66 25.64 22.15
C LYS A 358 -9.48 24.13 22.16
N LEU A 359 -8.51 23.60 21.40
CA LEU A 359 -8.23 22.16 21.33
C LEU A 359 -7.49 21.63 22.57
N ALA A 360 -7.10 22.51 23.49
CA ALA A 360 -6.50 22.16 24.77
C ALA A 360 -7.55 21.92 25.86
N GLU A 361 -8.82 22.22 25.61
CA GLU A 361 -9.90 22.00 26.56
C GLU A 361 -10.18 20.49 26.73
N PRO A 362 -10.54 20.03 27.96
CA PRO A 362 -11.01 18.66 28.17
C PRO A 362 -12.23 18.35 27.30
N ASP A 363 -12.36 17.10 26.86
CA ASP A 363 -13.50 16.57 26.09
C ASP A 363 -13.68 17.12 24.66
N VAL A 364 -12.76 17.94 24.14
CA VAL A 364 -12.75 18.38 22.73
C VAL A 364 -12.19 17.30 21.82
N TYR A 365 -12.87 17.06 20.69
CA TYR A 365 -12.42 16.16 19.64
C TYR A 365 -12.38 16.82 18.25
N PRO A 366 -11.31 16.65 17.46
CA PRO A 366 -10.04 16.00 17.84
C PRO A 366 -9.20 16.88 18.78
N ALA A 367 -8.61 16.28 19.83
CA ALA A 367 -7.77 16.99 20.78
C ALA A 367 -6.44 17.42 20.16
N LYS A 368 -5.77 18.40 20.77
CA LYS A 368 -4.38 18.74 20.44
C LYS A 368 -3.45 17.56 20.74
N CYS A 369 -2.51 17.27 19.84
CA CYS A 369 -1.48 16.26 20.10
C CYS A 369 -0.57 16.67 21.26
N ASP A 370 -0.22 15.70 22.10
CA ASP A 370 0.93 15.82 23.01
C ASP A 370 2.27 15.85 22.24
N ASP A 371 3.35 16.07 22.97
CA ASP A 371 4.73 16.14 22.49
C ASP A 371 5.44 14.77 22.45
N SER A 372 4.72 13.65 22.65
CA SER A 372 5.33 12.30 22.67
C SER A 372 5.87 11.84 21.32
N VAL A 373 5.37 12.41 20.22
CA VAL A 373 5.78 12.08 18.86
C VAL A 373 6.06 13.36 18.09
N GLU A 374 7.31 13.55 17.70
CA GLU A 374 7.78 14.68 16.88
C GLU A 374 6.91 14.85 15.61
N PRO A 375 6.36 16.06 15.36
CA PRO A 375 5.55 16.37 14.17
C PRO A 375 6.17 16.00 12.83
N ASP A 376 7.49 16.14 12.70
CA ASP A 376 8.22 15.91 11.45
C ASP A 376 8.65 14.45 11.24
N SER A 377 8.51 13.59 12.27
CA SER A 377 8.72 12.14 12.15
C SER A 377 7.60 11.49 11.35
N ALA A 378 7.96 10.72 10.34
CA ALA A 378 6.98 10.12 9.44
C ALA A 378 7.31 8.71 8.94
N TRP A 379 8.58 8.28 8.95
CA TRP A 379 8.95 6.94 8.49
C TRP A 379 8.45 5.87 9.46
N TYR A 380 7.61 4.94 8.99
CA TYR A 380 6.92 3.92 9.80
C TYR A 380 6.25 4.46 11.08
N THR A 381 5.87 5.74 11.08
CA THR A 381 5.27 6.39 12.25
C THR A 381 3.75 6.23 12.21
N PRO A 382 3.10 5.67 13.24
CA PRO A 382 1.65 5.53 13.26
C PRO A 382 0.92 6.88 13.19
N LEU A 383 -0.25 6.88 12.52
CA LEU A 383 -1.17 8.00 12.55
C LEU A 383 -1.74 8.17 13.96
N ARG A 384 -2.00 9.43 14.33
CA ARG A 384 -2.55 9.79 15.64
C ARG A 384 -3.90 10.49 15.45
N SER A 385 -4.85 10.17 16.31
CA SER A 385 -6.19 10.79 16.35
C SER A 385 -6.17 12.14 17.10
N CYS A 386 -5.24 13.03 16.73
CA CYS A 386 -5.07 14.35 17.35
C CYS A 386 -4.56 15.39 16.35
N VAL A 387 -4.81 16.67 16.62
CA VAL A 387 -4.38 17.79 15.78
C VAL A 387 -2.95 18.20 16.12
N VAL A 388 -2.05 18.11 15.13
CA VAL A 388 -0.71 18.71 15.21
C VAL A 388 -0.82 20.21 14.95
N VAL A 389 -0.64 21.02 15.99
CA VAL A 389 -0.79 22.48 15.92
C VAL A 389 0.51 23.18 15.48
N PRO A 390 0.46 24.40 14.93
CA PRO A 390 1.64 25.16 14.57
C PRO A 390 2.56 25.39 15.78
N ASN A 391 3.86 25.13 15.61
CA ASN A 391 4.84 25.33 16.67
C ASN A 391 5.12 26.83 16.85
N SER A 392 4.87 27.36 18.05
CA SER A 392 5.05 28.78 18.41
C SER A 392 6.50 29.27 18.34
N LYS A 393 7.48 28.35 18.28
CA LYS A 393 8.89 28.66 18.01
C LYS A 393 9.09 29.34 16.67
N TYR A 394 8.29 28.98 15.66
CA TYR A 394 8.42 29.51 14.31
C TYR A 394 7.37 30.58 14.06
N LYS A 395 7.80 31.76 13.64
CA LYS A 395 6.94 32.91 13.34
C LYS A 395 6.61 33.00 11.85
N LYS A 396 7.37 32.31 10.98
CA LYS A 396 7.29 32.44 9.52
C LYS A 396 7.04 31.11 8.80
N THR A 397 6.28 30.20 9.42
CA THR A 397 5.92 28.91 8.81
C THR A 397 4.55 28.92 8.13
N ALA A 398 3.72 29.93 8.40
CA ALA A 398 2.43 30.10 7.75
C ALA A 398 2.59 30.53 6.29
N LEU A 399 1.67 30.11 5.43
CA LEU A 399 1.75 30.30 3.97
C LEU A 399 1.95 31.76 3.56
N GLU A 400 1.17 32.69 4.11
CA GLU A 400 1.25 34.12 3.82
C GLU A 400 2.55 34.79 4.30
N SER A 401 3.21 34.20 5.29
CA SER A 401 4.45 34.73 5.88
C SER A 401 5.71 34.30 5.14
N LEU A 402 5.60 33.27 4.29
CA LEU A 402 6.71 32.77 3.49
C LEU A 402 6.97 33.69 2.30
N PRO A 403 8.23 33.83 1.86
CA PRO A 403 8.51 34.45 0.58
C PRO A 403 7.78 33.71 -0.53
N LYS A 404 7.19 34.45 -1.48
CA LYS A 404 6.57 33.87 -2.67
C LYS A 404 7.64 33.21 -3.56
N TRP A 405 7.22 32.28 -4.40
CA TRP A 405 8.05 31.71 -5.44
C TRP A 405 8.40 32.78 -6.49
N PRO A 406 9.67 32.88 -6.96
CA PRO A 406 10.82 32.01 -6.69
C PRO A 406 11.72 32.45 -5.51
N GLN A 407 11.43 33.57 -4.83
CA GLN A 407 12.27 34.07 -3.72
C GLN A 407 12.40 33.07 -2.57
N ARG A 408 11.38 32.22 -2.38
CA ARG A 408 11.36 31.12 -1.40
C ARG A 408 12.56 30.17 -1.53
N LEU A 409 13.05 29.94 -2.74
CA LEU A 409 14.10 28.94 -3.03
C LEU A 409 15.43 29.22 -2.30
N VAL A 410 15.76 30.50 -2.14
CA VAL A 410 17.04 30.97 -1.57
C VAL A 410 16.91 31.55 -0.16
N ALA A 411 15.67 31.69 0.33
CA ALA A 411 15.41 32.17 1.67
C ALA A 411 15.71 31.08 2.70
N ALA A 412 16.48 31.41 3.73
CA ALA A 412 16.77 30.47 4.82
C ALA A 412 15.52 30.28 5.69
N PRO A 413 14.98 29.06 5.80
CA PRO A 413 13.79 28.81 6.60
C PRO A 413 14.12 28.70 8.09
N GLU A 414 13.15 29.02 8.96
CA GLU A 414 13.35 29.02 10.42
C GLU A 414 13.68 27.61 10.97
N ARG A 415 13.10 26.57 10.35
CA ARG A 415 13.35 25.16 10.71
C ARG A 415 14.77 24.69 10.44
N ILE A 416 15.62 25.48 9.76
CA ILE A 416 17.04 25.14 9.65
C ILE A 416 17.75 25.13 11.00
N SER A 417 17.21 25.86 11.99
CA SER A 417 17.76 25.93 13.34
C SER A 417 17.55 24.66 14.16
N ASP A 418 16.68 23.74 13.71
CA ASP A 418 16.46 22.45 14.37
C ASP A 418 17.49 21.40 13.96
N ILE A 419 18.23 21.68 12.89
CA ILE A 419 19.23 20.78 12.35
C ILE A 419 20.55 21.08 13.07
N PRO A 420 21.23 20.08 13.65
CA PRO A 420 22.53 20.29 14.30
C PRO A 420 23.52 20.97 13.34
N GLY A 421 24.02 22.15 13.71
CA GLY A 421 24.91 22.97 12.86
C GLY A 421 24.21 23.71 11.71
N GLY A 422 22.88 23.64 11.61
CA GLY A 422 22.07 24.33 10.61
C GLY A 422 21.97 25.83 10.86
N SER A 423 22.20 26.63 9.81
CA SER A 423 22.05 28.09 9.85
C SER A 423 21.86 28.65 8.43
N ALA A 424 21.45 29.91 8.34
CA ALA A 424 21.38 30.61 7.05
C ALA A 424 22.75 30.64 6.31
N SER A 425 23.86 30.63 7.06
CA SER A 425 25.20 30.60 6.47
C SER A 425 25.53 29.24 5.87
N THR A 426 25.14 28.14 6.53
CA THR A 426 25.38 26.79 6.02
C THR A 426 24.51 26.46 4.82
N LEU A 427 23.27 26.98 4.77
CA LEU A 427 22.44 26.90 3.56
C LEU A 427 23.08 27.63 2.37
N LYS A 428 23.56 28.87 2.57
CA LYS A 428 24.24 29.64 1.52
C LYS A 428 25.52 28.95 1.03
N HIS A 429 26.24 28.30 1.94
CA HIS A 429 27.41 27.51 1.59
C HIS A 429 27.03 26.29 0.74
N ASP A 430 25.99 25.54 1.13
CA ASP A 430 25.46 24.42 0.35
C ASP A 430 25.03 24.85 -1.06
N ASP A 431 24.29 25.95 -1.18
CA ASP A 431 23.90 26.50 -2.48
C ASP A 431 25.11 26.88 -3.36
N SER A 432 26.14 27.47 -2.75
CA SER A 432 27.37 27.85 -3.46
C SER A 432 28.14 26.61 -3.93
N LYS A 433 28.25 25.59 -3.08
CA LYS A 433 28.82 24.28 -3.39
C LYS A 433 28.09 23.63 -4.57
N TRP A 434 26.76 23.59 -4.54
CA TRP A 434 25.96 22.93 -5.59
C TRP A 434 25.99 23.65 -6.92
N LYS A 435 26.07 24.99 -6.94
CA LYS A 435 26.27 25.75 -8.20
C LYS A 435 27.54 25.33 -8.94
N VAL A 436 28.65 25.13 -8.21
CA VAL A 436 29.92 24.68 -8.79
C VAL A 436 29.80 23.23 -9.28
N ARG A 437 29.27 22.35 -8.42
CA ARG A 437 29.11 20.91 -8.72
C ARG A 437 28.20 20.65 -9.91
N ALA A 438 27.03 21.27 -9.95
CA ALA A 438 26.10 21.09 -11.05
C ALA A 438 26.67 21.57 -12.39
N LYS A 439 27.43 22.68 -12.39
CA LYS A 439 28.17 23.13 -13.57
C LYS A 439 29.20 22.10 -14.04
N HIS A 440 29.91 21.46 -13.11
CA HIS A 440 30.83 20.37 -13.44
C HIS A 440 30.10 19.14 -13.97
N TYR A 441 29.00 18.73 -13.32
CA TYR A 441 28.18 17.60 -13.75
C TYR A 441 27.60 17.79 -15.15
N LYS A 442 27.16 19.00 -15.51
CA LYS A 442 26.70 19.32 -16.88
C LYS A 442 27.81 19.17 -17.93
N LYS A 443 29.08 19.39 -17.58
CA LYS A 443 30.22 19.12 -18.47
C LYS A 443 30.46 17.63 -18.64
N LEU A 444 30.41 16.87 -17.54
CA LEU A 444 30.60 15.42 -17.57
C LEU A 444 29.43 14.71 -18.26
N LEU A 445 28.21 15.16 -18.02
CA LEU A 445 26.98 14.61 -18.58
C LEU A 445 26.22 15.70 -19.34
N PRO A 446 26.54 15.92 -20.63
CA PRO A 446 25.86 16.93 -21.46
C PRO A 446 24.35 16.72 -21.65
N ALA A 447 23.82 15.55 -21.27
CA ALA A 447 22.38 15.30 -21.24
C ALA A 447 21.68 16.02 -20.07
N LEU A 448 22.38 16.34 -18.99
CA LEU A 448 21.85 17.07 -17.85
C LEU A 448 21.57 18.53 -18.23
N GLY A 449 20.34 18.97 -18.01
CA GLY A 449 19.85 20.28 -18.46
C GLY A 449 19.23 20.30 -19.86
N THR A 450 19.03 19.13 -20.48
CA THR A 450 18.31 18.98 -21.76
C THR A 450 17.00 18.23 -21.57
N ASP A 451 16.17 18.15 -22.61
CA ASP A 451 14.94 17.34 -22.64
C ASP A 451 15.19 15.82 -22.51
N LYS A 452 16.46 15.38 -22.49
CA LYS A 452 16.84 13.98 -22.35
C LYS A 452 16.65 13.42 -20.94
N ILE A 453 16.65 14.28 -19.92
CA ILE A 453 16.53 13.93 -18.50
C ILE A 453 15.38 14.74 -17.93
N ARG A 454 14.35 14.06 -17.41
CA ARG A 454 13.14 14.69 -16.87
C ARG A 454 12.92 14.32 -15.41
N ASN A 455 12.90 13.01 -15.11
CA ASN A 455 12.68 12.49 -13.77
C ASN A 455 14.03 12.28 -13.09
N VAL A 456 14.36 13.11 -12.10
CA VAL A 456 15.62 13.01 -11.35
C VAL A 456 15.32 12.63 -9.90
N MET A 457 16.17 11.80 -9.33
CA MET A 457 16.17 11.51 -7.90
C MET A 457 17.52 11.89 -7.30
N ASP A 458 17.50 12.74 -6.29
CA ASP A 458 18.65 13.00 -5.42
C ASP A 458 18.53 12.09 -4.20
N MET A 459 19.29 11.02 -4.18
CA MET A 459 19.10 9.92 -3.23
C MET A 459 19.62 10.23 -1.82
N ASN A 460 20.46 11.26 -1.67
CA ASN A 460 21.05 11.64 -0.38
C ASN A 460 21.15 13.17 -0.27
N THR A 461 20.01 13.82 -0.24
CA THR A 461 19.94 15.27 -0.21
C THR A 461 20.15 15.81 1.21
N VAL A 462 20.78 16.97 1.33
CA VAL A 462 20.83 17.71 2.62
C VAL A 462 19.75 18.76 2.61
N TYR A 463 19.98 19.90 1.95
CA TYR A 463 19.01 21.00 1.89
C TYR A 463 18.33 21.15 0.52
N GLY A 464 18.45 20.18 -0.38
CA GLY A 464 17.93 20.31 -1.75
C GLY A 464 18.78 21.19 -2.67
N GLY A 465 20.06 21.42 -2.34
CA GLY A 465 20.95 22.28 -3.13
C GLY A 465 21.19 21.78 -4.56
N PHE A 466 21.22 20.45 -4.78
CA PHE A 466 21.28 19.89 -6.13
C PHE A 466 20.05 20.27 -6.95
N ALA A 467 18.85 20.04 -6.43
CA ALA A 467 17.60 20.45 -7.07
C ALA A 467 17.54 21.97 -7.34
N THR A 468 18.00 22.77 -6.37
CA THR A 468 18.10 24.23 -6.49
C THR A 468 18.97 24.65 -7.67
N SER A 469 20.10 23.97 -7.89
CA SER A 469 21.02 24.29 -8.98
C SER A 469 20.52 23.91 -10.38
N LEU A 470 19.46 23.09 -10.45
CA LEU A 470 18.82 22.60 -11.67
C LEU A 470 17.42 23.18 -11.87
N ILE A 471 17.02 24.19 -11.09
CA ILE A 471 15.63 24.65 -11.05
C ILE A 471 15.12 25.21 -12.40
N GLU A 472 16.02 25.74 -13.21
CA GLU A 472 15.74 26.29 -14.55
C GLU A 472 15.79 25.23 -15.66
N ASP A 473 16.21 24.01 -15.34
CA ASP A 473 16.25 22.91 -16.30
C ASP A 473 14.83 22.29 -16.44
N PRO A 474 14.49 21.67 -17.59
CA PRO A 474 13.15 21.10 -17.83
C PRO A 474 12.92 19.75 -17.09
N LEU A 475 13.35 19.66 -15.83
CA LEU A 475 13.34 18.46 -15.00
C LEU A 475 12.72 18.74 -13.63
N TRP A 476 12.46 17.68 -12.87
CA TRP A 476 12.08 17.77 -11.47
C TRP A 476 12.94 16.80 -10.66
N VAL A 477 13.12 17.10 -9.38
CA VAL A 477 13.98 16.31 -8.48
C VAL A 477 13.15 15.80 -7.31
N MET A 478 13.10 14.48 -7.14
CA MET A 478 12.71 13.84 -5.88
C MET A 478 13.89 13.93 -4.92
N ASN A 479 13.79 14.78 -3.90
CA ASN A 479 14.81 14.93 -2.86
C ASN A 479 14.58 13.88 -1.78
N VAL A 480 15.51 12.94 -1.60
CA VAL A 480 15.40 11.87 -0.60
C VAL A 480 16.31 12.16 0.59
N VAL A 481 15.73 12.16 1.80
CA VAL A 481 16.46 12.25 3.07
C VAL A 481 16.35 10.90 3.77
N SER A 482 17.49 10.33 4.17
CA SER A 482 17.52 9.08 4.91
C SER A 482 16.78 9.22 6.25
N SER A 483 15.93 8.25 6.58
CA SER A 483 15.22 8.21 7.86
C SER A 483 16.15 8.06 9.08
N TYR A 484 17.43 7.77 8.84
CA TYR A 484 18.46 7.61 9.86
C TYR A 484 19.51 8.73 9.83
N ALA A 485 19.34 9.72 8.94
CA ALA A 485 20.17 10.91 8.88
C ALA A 485 19.54 12.08 9.68
N ALA A 486 20.26 13.20 9.74
CA ALA A 486 19.70 14.44 10.28
C ALA A 486 18.43 14.82 9.50
N ASN A 487 17.38 15.22 10.22
CA ASN A 487 16.08 15.47 9.62
C ASN A 487 16.05 16.81 8.85
N THR A 488 16.56 16.81 7.62
CA THR A 488 16.69 18.00 6.78
C THR A 488 15.53 18.20 5.79
N LEU A 489 14.64 17.22 5.66
CA LEU A 489 13.50 17.27 4.72
C LEU A 489 12.53 18.44 4.98
N PRO A 490 12.26 18.87 6.24
CA PRO A 490 11.42 20.03 6.50
C PRO A 490 11.98 21.31 5.84
N VAL A 491 13.31 21.46 5.77
CA VAL A 491 14.00 22.59 5.11
C VAL A 491 13.83 22.52 3.60
N VAL A 492 13.91 21.33 3.00
CA VAL A 492 13.67 21.13 1.55
C VAL A 492 12.28 21.63 1.16
N TYR A 493 11.24 21.26 1.92
CA TYR A 493 9.87 21.73 1.68
C TYR A 493 9.69 23.23 1.94
N ASP A 494 10.35 23.79 2.96
CA ASP A 494 10.29 25.23 3.21
C ASP A 494 10.90 26.07 2.09
N ARG A 495 11.83 25.52 1.32
CA ARG A 495 12.37 26.15 0.10
C ARG A 495 11.45 26.05 -1.11
N GLY A 496 10.32 25.33 -1.01
CA GLY A 496 9.39 25.12 -2.13
C GLY A 496 9.82 24.00 -3.08
N LEU A 497 10.57 23.02 -2.57
CA LEU A 497 10.95 21.78 -3.27
C LEU A 497 10.14 20.60 -2.74
N ILE A 498 10.14 19.48 -3.46
CA ILE A 498 9.46 18.23 -3.07
C ILE A 498 10.47 17.15 -2.68
N GLY A 499 10.08 16.25 -1.79
CA GLY A 499 10.94 15.16 -1.33
C GLY A 499 10.23 14.15 -0.43
N THR A 500 10.94 13.12 -0.01
CA THR A 500 10.40 12.06 0.85
C THR A 500 11.47 11.52 1.79
N TYR A 501 11.04 11.05 2.96
CA TYR A 501 11.87 10.17 3.76
C TYR A 501 11.97 8.80 3.12
N HIS A 502 13.11 8.14 3.28
CA HIS A 502 13.29 6.77 2.85
C HIS A 502 14.42 6.08 3.60
N ASP A 503 14.30 4.77 3.82
CA ASP A 503 15.42 3.92 4.23
C ASP A 503 15.92 3.09 3.04
N TRP A 504 17.13 3.38 2.57
CA TRP A 504 17.77 2.70 1.44
C TRP A 504 18.12 1.22 1.71
N CYS A 505 17.98 0.76 2.95
CA CYS A 505 18.00 -0.66 3.27
C CYS A 505 16.77 -1.42 2.76
N GLU A 506 15.74 -0.73 2.28
CA GLU A 506 14.50 -1.29 1.77
C GLU A 506 14.19 -0.74 0.36
N ALA A 507 13.26 -1.35 -0.38
CA ALA A 507 12.93 -0.88 -1.73
C ALA A 507 12.14 0.43 -1.70
N PHE A 508 12.29 1.32 -2.68
CA PHE A 508 11.59 2.60 -2.78
C PHE A 508 10.14 2.41 -3.26
N SER A 509 9.21 3.24 -2.76
CA SER A 509 7.78 3.19 -3.11
C SER A 509 7.48 3.77 -4.50
N THR A 510 8.02 3.14 -5.55
CA THR A 510 7.82 3.51 -6.96
C THR A 510 7.86 2.30 -7.89
N TYR A 511 7.34 2.44 -9.10
CA TYR A 511 7.45 1.43 -10.15
C TYR A 511 8.89 1.28 -10.68
N PRO A 512 9.26 0.13 -11.27
CA PRO A 512 10.50 0.02 -12.01
C PRO A 512 10.59 1.05 -13.14
N ARG A 513 11.81 1.42 -13.54
CA ARG A 513 12.08 2.32 -14.69
C ARG A 513 11.38 3.68 -14.56
N THR A 514 11.48 4.30 -13.39
CA THR A 514 10.85 5.59 -13.08
C THR A 514 11.75 6.78 -13.44
N TYR A 515 13.04 6.71 -13.09
CA TYR A 515 13.95 7.87 -13.12
C TYR A 515 14.90 7.82 -14.32
N ASP A 516 15.13 8.99 -14.94
CA ASP A 516 16.10 9.17 -16.02
C ASP A 516 17.53 9.38 -15.47
N LEU A 517 17.62 9.96 -14.27
CA LEU A 517 18.87 10.20 -13.57
C LEU A 517 18.72 9.88 -12.07
N LEU A 518 19.61 9.03 -11.57
CA LEU A 518 19.85 8.88 -10.14
C LEU A 518 21.13 9.64 -9.77
N HIS A 519 21.05 10.52 -8.79
CA HIS A 519 22.18 11.25 -8.25
C HIS A 519 22.39 10.84 -6.79
N LEU A 520 23.66 10.64 -6.40
CA LEU A 520 24.04 10.39 -5.02
C LEU A 520 25.41 11.00 -4.69
N ASP A 521 25.48 11.63 -3.53
CA ASP A 521 26.66 12.30 -2.95
C ASP A 521 26.89 11.72 -1.55
N GLY A 522 27.91 10.86 -1.42
CA GLY A 522 28.29 10.25 -0.14
C GLY A 522 27.31 9.22 0.43
N LEU A 523 26.40 8.67 -0.39
CA LEU A 523 25.35 7.76 0.09
C LEU A 523 25.93 6.46 0.67
N PHE A 524 26.91 5.85 0.00
CA PHE A 524 27.50 4.60 0.50
C PHE A 524 28.37 4.85 1.72
N THR A 525 29.10 5.97 1.77
CA THR A 525 29.78 6.37 3.01
C THR A 525 28.80 6.54 4.17
N ALA A 526 27.59 7.05 3.93
CA ALA A 526 26.57 7.20 4.96
C ALA A 526 25.94 5.86 5.37
N GLU A 527 25.58 4.98 4.43
CA GLU A 527 24.67 3.85 4.69
C GLU A 527 25.34 2.46 4.70
N SER A 528 26.61 2.32 4.28
CA SER A 528 27.25 0.99 4.11
C SER A 528 27.35 0.17 5.40
N HIS A 529 27.26 0.79 6.56
CA HIS A 529 27.29 0.12 7.86
C HIS A 529 25.94 -0.52 8.23
N ARG A 530 24.85 -0.12 7.56
CA ARG A 530 23.48 -0.62 7.77
C ARG A 530 23.03 -1.52 6.63
N CYS A 531 23.35 -1.13 5.40
CA CYS A 531 22.80 -1.73 4.20
C CYS A 531 23.92 -2.34 3.36
N ASP A 532 23.68 -3.55 2.85
CA ASP A 532 24.57 -4.16 1.86
C ASP A 532 24.43 -3.42 0.51
N MET A 533 25.56 -2.88 0.04
CA MET A 533 25.72 -2.14 -1.22
C MET A 533 25.07 -2.85 -2.41
N LYS A 534 25.11 -4.19 -2.45
CA LYS A 534 24.52 -5.00 -3.50
C LYS A 534 23.02 -4.73 -3.66
N TYR A 535 22.26 -4.71 -2.56
CA TYR A 535 20.81 -4.51 -2.61
C TYR A 535 20.42 -3.07 -2.92
N MET A 536 21.19 -2.10 -2.41
CA MET A 536 21.01 -0.69 -2.80
C MET A 536 21.21 -0.50 -4.30
N LEU A 537 22.26 -1.09 -4.87
CA LEU A 537 22.54 -1.03 -6.31
C LEU A 537 21.48 -1.76 -7.15
N LEU A 538 20.95 -2.89 -6.68
CA LEU A 538 19.82 -3.56 -7.32
C LEU A 538 18.53 -2.71 -7.30
N GLU A 539 18.28 -2.02 -6.19
CA GLU A 539 17.14 -1.10 -6.10
C GLU A 539 17.31 0.10 -7.04
N MET A 540 18.52 0.66 -7.11
CA MET A 540 18.87 1.68 -8.10
C MET A 540 18.64 1.17 -9.53
N ASP A 541 19.05 -0.06 -9.85
CA ASP A 541 18.79 -0.66 -11.16
C ASP A 541 17.29 -0.79 -11.44
N ARG A 542 16.50 -1.26 -10.46
CA ARG A 542 15.05 -1.41 -10.62
C ARG A 542 14.39 -0.08 -10.99
N ILE A 543 14.69 1.00 -10.26
CA ILE A 543 14.02 2.29 -10.45
C ILE A 543 14.60 3.13 -11.61
N LEU A 544 15.82 2.83 -12.06
CA LEU A 544 16.46 3.52 -13.18
C LEU A 544 15.91 3.04 -14.53
N ARG A 545 15.56 4.00 -15.39
CA ARG A 545 15.11 3.72 -16.76
C ARG A 545 16.22 3.08 -17.60
N PRO A 546 15.89 2.19 -18.55
CA PRO A 546 16.84 1.79 -19.58
C PRO A 546 17.39 3.02 -20.31
N SER A 547 18.71 3.05 -20.56
CA SER A 547 19.45 4.21 -21.07
C SER A 547 19.54 5.42 -20.12
N GLY A 548 18.99 5.31 -18.92
CA GLY A 548 19.13 6.31 -17.85
C GLY A 548 20.55 6.39 -17.29
N TYR A 549 20.82 7.49 -16.62
CA TYR A 549 22.13 7.86 -16.10
C TYR A 549 22.20 7.72 -14.58
N VAL A 550 23.41 7.51 -14.07
CA VAL A 550 23.70 7.63 -12.63
C VAL A 550 24.94 8.49 -12.45
N LEU A 551 24.85 9.48 -11.58
CA LEU A 551 25.96 10.30 -11.10
C LEU A 551 26.25 9.93 -9.65
N ILE A 552 27.40 9.32 -9.42
CA ILE A 552 27.82 8.83 -8.10
C ILE A 552 29.05 9.61 -7.68
N ARG A 553 28.93 10.49 -6.70
CA ARG A 553 30.07 11.09 -6.03
C ARG A 553 30.29 10.36 -4.70
N GLU A 554 31.45 9.75 -4.53
CA GLU A 554 31.69 8.89 -3.39
C GLU A 554 33.17 8.88 -2.97
N SER A 555 33.43 8.45 -1.74
CA SER A 555 34.78 8.16 -1.27
C SER A 555 35.49 7.19 -2.23
N SER A 556 36.76 7.46 -2.52
CA SER A 556 37.62 6.60 -3.34
C SER A 556 37.68 5.15 -2.83
N TYR A 557 37.36 4.91 -1.56
CA TYR A 557 37.20 3.58 -0.97
C TYR A 557 36.12 2.73 -1.66
N PHE A 558 34.97 3.30 -2.01
CA PHE A 558 33.82 2.55 -2.54
C PHE A 558 33.73 2.56 -4.08
N VAL A 559 34.37 3.52 -4.74
CA VAL A 559 34.20 3.77 -6.18
C VAL A 559 34.48 2.53 -7.04
N ASP A 560 35.57 1.80 -6.76
CA ASP A 560 35.94 0.64 -7.58
C ASP A 560 35.04 -0.57 -7.31
N ALA A 561 34.57 -0.73 -6.07
CA ALA A 561 33.55 -1.71 -5.68
C ALA A 561 32.21 -1.46 -6.41
N ILE A 562 31.74 -0.21 -6.40
CA ILE A 562 30.51 0.21 -7.09
C ILE A 562 30.62 -0.06 -8.58
N ALA A 563 31.73 0.35 -9.22
CA ALA A 563 31.97 0.12 -10.64
C ALA A 563 31.99 -1.39 -11.00
N THR A 564 32.54 -2.23 -10.12
CA THR A 564 32.58 -3.68 -10.30
C THR A 564 31.18 -4.30 -10.29
N ILE A 565 30.33 -3.93 -9.33
CA ILE A 565 28.94 -4.41 -9.26
C ILE A 565 28.11 -3.85 -10.42
N ALA A 566 28.26 -2.56 -10.74
CA ALA A 566 27.56 -1.89 -11.84
C ALA A 566 27.85 -2.55 -13.20
N LYS A 567 29.09 -2.99 -13.43
CA LYS A 567 29.44 -3.78 -14.62
C LYS A 567 28.64 -5.08 -14.69
N GLY A 568 28.47 -5.78 -13.56
CA GLY A 568 27.63 -6.97 -13.43
C GLY A 568 26.14 -6.73 -13.69
N MET A 569 25.66 -5.51 -13.43
CA MET A 569 24.29 -5.05 -13.72
C MET A 569 24.12 -4.54 -15.17
N LYS A 570 25.11 -4.74 -16.03
CA LYS A 570 25.14 -4.27 -17.44
C LYS A 570 25.18 -2.74 -17.57
N TRP A 571 25.72 -2.02 -16.59
CA TRP A 571 25.95 -0.58 -16.69
C TRP A 571 27.32 -0.29 -17.32
N GLY A 572 27.38 0.77 -18.14
CA GLY A 572 28.64 1.35 -18.61
C GLY A 572 29.03 2.52 -17.72
N CYS A 573 30.12 2.38 -16.97
CA CYS A 573 30.61 3.40 -16.03
C CYS A 573 31.98 3.91 -16.44
N ARG A 574 32.23 5.20 -16.19
CA ARG A 574 33.56 5.81 -16.26
C ARG A 574 33.83 6.63 -15.00
N LYS A 575 35.08 6.62 -14.56
CA LYS A 575 35.57 7.33 -13.37
C LYS A 575 36.14 8.67 -13.79
N GLU A 576 35.73 9.72 -13.10
CA GLU A 576 36.05 11.11 -13.39
C GLU A 576 36.50 11.81 -12.11
N ASP A 577 37.28 12.87 -12.27
CA ASP A 577 37.69 13.72 -11.16
C ASP A 577 36.58 14.68 -10.74
N THR A 578 36.60 15.03 -9.46
CA THR A 578 35.75 16.10 -8.92
C THR A 578 36.19 17.46 -9.45
N GLU A 579 35.32 18.46 -9.34
CA GLU A 579 35.60 19.86 -9.68
C GLU A 579 36.81 20.45 -8.93
N TYR A 580 37.21 19.83 -7.82
CA TYR A 580 38.35 20.24 -6.99
C TYR A 580 39.59 19.36 -7.20
N GLY A 581 39.52 18.29 -8.00
CA GLY A 581 40.65 17.38 -8.22
C GLY A 581 41.14 16.63 -6.98
N VAL A 582 40.30 16.52 -5.94
CA VAL A 582 40.67 15.86 -4.67
C VAL A 582 40.77 14.35 -4.87
N GLU A 583 41.83 13.71 -4.35
CA GLU A 583 42.04 12.26 -4.53
C GLU A 583 41.13 11.37 -3.67
N LYS A 584 40.67 11.87 -2.51
CA LYS A 584 39.85 11.11 -1.55
C LYS A 584 38.41 10.86 -2.02
N GLU A 585 37.95 11.58 -3.04
CA GLU A 585 36.61 11.44 -3.63
C GLU A 585 36.70 11.37 -5.16
N LYS A 586 35.84 10.58 -5.80
CA LYS A 586 35.73 10.52 -7.27
C LYS A 586 34.27 10.53 -7.70
N ILE A 587 34.06 10.78 -8.98
CA ILE A 587 32.74 10.72 -9.61
C ILE A 587 32.70 9.51 -10.54
N LEU A 588 31.70 8.65 -10.41
CA LEU A 588 31.33 7.71 -11.47
C LEU A 588 30.16 8.29 -12.26
N VAL A 589 30.32 8.30 -13.58
CA VAL A 589 29.23 8.57 -14.52
C VAL A 589 28.88 7.25 -15.17
N CYS A 590 27.69 6.72 -14.84
CA CYS A 590 27.21 5.45 -15.34
C CYS A 590 25.99 5.64 -16.25
N GLN A 591 25.80 4.71 -17.18
CA GLN A 591 24.60 4.60 -18.00
C GLN A 591 24.13 3.15 -18.05
N LYS A 592 22.86 2.92 -17.74
CA LYS A 592 22.22 1.61 -17.84
C LYS A 592 21.97 1.27 -19.30
N LYS A 593 22.39 0.09 -19.77
CA LYS A 593 22.10 -0.35 -21.14
C LYS A 593 20.65 -0.80 -21.27
N LEU A 594 20.03 -0.51 -22.42
CA LEU A 594 18.78 -1.17 -22.79
C LEU A 594 19.10 -2.59 -23.24
N TRP A 595 18.41 -3.57 -22.66
CA TRP A 595 18.47 -4.97 -23.03
C TRP A 595 17.04 -5.51 -23.11
N PHE A 596 16.82 -6.52 -23.95
CA PHE A 596 15.53 -7.17 -24.14
C PHE A 596 15.60 -8.60 -23.62
N PHE A 597 14.49 -9.07 -23.05
CA PHE A 597 14.33 -10.48 -22.69
C PHE A 597 14.30 -11.30 -23.99
N PHE A 598 15.30 -12.16 -24.21
CA PHE A 598 15.32 -13.08 -25.34
C PHE A 598 14.89 -14.47 -24.87
N SER A 599 13.66 -14.88 -25.19
CA SER A 599 13.24 -16.27 -25.06
C SER A 599 13.86 -17.10 -26.19
N GLY A 600 15.12 -17.47 -26.05
CA GLY A 600 15.87 -18.21 -27.06
C GLY A 600 16.17 -19.65 -26.66
N THR A 601 15.20 -20.56 -26.82
CA THR A 601 15.51 -21.98 -27.13
C THR A 601 14.39 -22.61 -27.97
N THR A 602 14.67 -22.80 -29.26
CA THR A 602 14.02 -23.80 -30.10
C THR A 602 14.25 -25.19 -29.49
N MET A 603 13.18 -25.88 -29.08
CA MET A 603 13.28 -27.25 -28.59
C MET A 603 13.70 -28.21 -29.70
N SER A 604 14.92 -28.73 -29.62
CA SER A 604 15.27 -30.03 -30.17
C SER A 604 16.03 -30.82 -29.11
N GLY A 605 15.43 -31.91 -28.61
CA GLY A 605 16.07 -32.82 -27.68
C GLY A 605 15.07 -33.47 -26.73
N LYS A 606 14.62 -34.68 -27.09
CA LYS A 606 13.78 -35.55 -26.27
C LYS A 606 14.46 -35.90 -24.93
N GLY A 607 13.72 -35.76 -23.83
CA GLY A 607 14.08 -36.29 -22.51
C GLY A 607 13.07 -35.91 -21.42
N SER A 608 12.22 -36.89 -21.04
CA SER A 608 11.24 -36.97 -19.94
C SER A 608 10.15 -35.88 -19.80
N SER A 609 8.98 -36.18 -20.39
CA SER A 609 7.73 -35.40 -20.37
C SER A 609 6.75 -35.86 -19.27
N SER A 610 6.97 -35.47 -18.02
CA SER A 610 5.88 -35.56 -17.03
C SER A 610 5.89 -34.44 -16.00
N PHE A 611 7.05 -33.86 -15.68
CA PHE A 611 7.13 -32.79 -14.67
C PHE A 611 6.73 -31.41 -15.21
N GLY A 612 7.06 -31.10 -16.47
CA GLY A 612 6.73 -29.80 -17.09
C GLY A 612 5.26 -29.59 -17.43
N GLU A 613 4.53 -30.67 -17.75
CA GLU A 613 3.08 -30.61 -17.99
C GLU A 613 2.30 -30.37 -16.69
N ILE A 614 2.82 -30.85 -15.54
CA ILE A 614 2.22 -30.64 -14.22
C ILE A 614 2.39 -29.18 -13.78
N GLU A 615 3.59 -28.60 -13.89
CA GLU A 615 3.84 -27.18 -13.57
C GLU A 615 3.02 -26.21 -14.43
N GLU A 616 2.93 -26.47 -15.74
CA GLU A 616 2.14 -25.64 -16.66
C GLU A 616 0.63 -25.75 -16.39
N THR A 617 0.15 -26.93 -16.00
CA THR A 617 -1.24 -27.14 -15.60
C THR A 617 -1.56 -26.47 -14.26
N LEU A 618 -0.65 -26.55 -13.28
CA LEU A 618 -0.76 -25.86 -11.98
C LEU A 618 -0.84 -24.33 -12.15
N ASP A 619 0.02 -23.76 -12.98
CA ASP A 619 0.06 -22.32 -13.26
C ASP A 619 -1.22 -21.85 -14.01
N ILE A 620 -1.78 -22.69 -14.89
CA ILE A 620 -3.08 -22.42 -15.54
C ILE A 620 -4.23 -22.46 -14.52
N VAL A 621 -4.27 -23.45 -13.64
CA VAL A 621 -5.30 -23.59 -12.61
C VAL A 621 -5.22 -22.43 -11.61
N GLU A 622 -4.02 -22.03 -11.20
CA GLU A 622 -3.80 -20.89 -10.30
C GLU A 622 -4.20 -19.57 -10.96
N LYS A 623 -3.81 -19.33 -12.23
CA LYS A 623 -4.24 -18.14 -12.98
C LYS A 623 -5.76 -18.06 -13.16
N LYS A 624 -6.44 -19.20 -13.33
CA LYS A 624 -7.90 -19.24 -13.41
C LYS A 624 -8.55 -18.98 -12.06
N PHE A 625 -8.02 -19.55 -10.97
CA PHE A 625 -8.46 -19.29 -9.60
C PHE A 625 -8.31 -17.81 -9.24
N MET A 626 -7.19 -17.17 -9.58
CA MET A 626 -6.95 -15.75 -9.30
C MET A 626 -7.85 -14.79 -10.10
N ARG A 627 -8.46 -15.26 -11.20
CA ARG A 627 -9.40 -14.49 -12.04
C ARG A 627 -10.87 -14.71 -11.67
N LEU A 628 -11.13 -15.63 -10.75
CA LEU A 628 -12.46 -16.07 -10.39
C LEU A 628 -13.12 -15.03 -9.48
N ARG A 629 -14.23 -14.44 -9.94
CA ARG A 629 -15.00 -13.47 -9.15
C ARG A 629 -15.80 -14.19 -8.05
N ASN A 630 -16.02 -13.49 -6.94
CA ASN A 630 -16.86 -13.99 -5.85
C ASN A 630 -18.31 -14.16 -6.33
N PHE A 631 -18.87 -13.19 -7.05
CA PHE A 631 -20.16 -13.32 -7.73
C PHE A 631 -19.98 -13.30 -9.26
N ASP A 632 -20.68 -14.20 -9.96
CA ASP A 632 -20.69 -14.23 -11.42
C ASP A 632 -22.03 -14.76 -11.97
N ILE A 633 -22.49 -14.17 -13.07
CA ILE A 633 -23.69 -14.59 -13.80
C ILE A 633 -23.22 -15.29 -15.07
N LEU A 634 -23.43 -16.60 -15.13
CA LEU A 634 -22.93 -17.42 -16.22
C LEU A 634 -23.98 -17.54 -17.33
N ASP A 635 -23.55 -17.37 -18.59
CA ASP A 635 -24.40 -17.55 -19.78
C ASP A 635 -24.72 -19.02 -20.12
N GLN A 636 -24.38 -19.92 -19.21
CA GLN A 636 -24.62 -21.35 -19.36
C GLN A 636 -25.89 -21.79 -18.63
N TYR A 637 -26.46 -22.92 -19.07
CA TYR A 637 -27.56 -23.57 -18.36
C TYR A 637 -27.06 -24.18 -17.03
N PRO A 638 -27.88 -24.18 -15.94
CA PRO A 638 -27.50 -24.80 -14.68
C PRO A 638 -26.99 -26.24 -14.88
N PRO A 639 -25.93 -26.65 -14.19
CA PRO A 639 -25.29 -27.93 -14.41
C PRO A 639 -26.23 -29.09 -14.04
N GLU A 640 -26.07 -30.25 -14.69
CA GLU A 640 -26.95 -31.44 -14.47
C GLU A 640 -27.02 -31.91 -13.03
N ASP A 641 -25.97 -31.67 -12.25
CA ASP A 641 -25.88 -32.02 -10.83
C ASP A 641 -26.47 -30.96 -9.90
N HIS A 642 -27.14 -29.93 -10.43
CA HIS A 642 -27.85 -28.95 -9.61
C HIS A 642 -29.17 -29.52 -9.09
N HIS A 643 -29.34 -29.56 -7.76
CA HIS A 643 -30.43 -30.23 -7.07
C HIS A 643 -31.81 -29.83 -7.62
N TYR A 644 -32.06 -28.53 -7.73
CA TYR A 644 -33.34 -27.97 -8.16
C TYR A 644 -33.55 -27.87 -9.68
N LYS A 645 -32.62 -28.39 -10.50
CA LYS A 645 -32.67 -28.22 -11.96
C LYS A 645 -33.99 -28.69 -12.59
N ARG A 646 -34.50 -29.84 -12.12
CA ARG A 646 -35.72 -30.49 -12.65
C ARG A 646 -37.00 -30.14 -11.87
N PHE A 647 -36.89 -29.29 -10.85
CA PHE A 647 -37.97 -28.98 -9.91
C PHE A 647 -39.19 -28.34 -10.61
N LEU A 648 -38.96 -27.34 -11.47
CA LEU A 648 -40.04 -26.69 -12.25
C LEU A 648 -40.69 -27.64 -13.28
N ASN A 649 -39.92 -28.51 -13.93
CA ASN A 649 -40.47 -29.48 -14.88
C ASN A 649 -41.39 -30.50 -14.18
N SER A 650 -41.10 -30.84 -12.93
CA SER A 650 -41.94 -31.71 -12.08
C SER A 650 -43.22 -31.00 -11.60
N LEU A 651 -43.12 -29.74 -11.17
CA LEU A 651 -44.26 -28.90 -10.74
C LEU A 651 -45.22 -28.57 -11.90
N LEU A 652 -44.69 -28.26 -13.09
CA LEU A 652 -45.50 -27.99 -14.29
C LEU A 652 -46.16 -29.25 -14.86
N SER A 653 -45.58 -30.44 -14.62
CA SER A 653 -46.20 -31.72 -15.01
C SER A 653 -47.32 -32.16 -14.06
N SER A 654 -47.35 -31.64 -12.83
CA SER A 654 -48.29 -32.03 -11.76
C SER A 654 -49.36 -30.97 -11.46
N SER A 655 -49.19 -29.72 -11.91
CA SER A 655 -50.16 -28.65 -11.71
C SER A 655 -50.55 -28.01 -13.04
N GLY A 656 -51.76 -28.32 -13.51
CA GLY A 656 -52.38 -27.69 -14.69
C GLY A 656 -52.81 -26.25 -14.44
N LEU A 657 -51.89 -25.34 -14.14
CA LEU A 657 -52.21 -23.92 -13.92
C LEU A 657 -51.83 -23.04 -15.12
N LYS A 658 -52.83 -22.32 -15.64
CA LYS A 658 -52.70 -21.33 -16.72
C LYS A 658 -52.05 -20.04 -16.22
N SER A 659 -51.11 -19.55 -17.03
CA SER A 659 -50.59 -18.18 -17.19
C SER A 659 -51.15 -17.10 -16.23
N GLN A 660 -50.30 -16.59 -15.33
CA GLN A 660 -50.48 -15.29 -14.71
C GLN A 660 -49.29 -14.38 -15.04
N THR A 661 -49.54 -13.37 -15.87
CA THR A 661 -48.58 -12.37 -16.35
C THR A 661 -48.22 -11.32 -15.28
N LEU A 662 -48.84 -11.36 -14.10
CA LEU A 662 -48.67 -10.40 -12.99
C LEU A 662 -47.52 -10.75 -12.01
N THR A 663 -47.04 -12.00 -11.97
CA THR A 663 -45.97 -12.46 -11.06
C THR A 663 -44.55 -12.29 -11.61
N ARG A 664 -44.39 -12.20 -12.94
CA ARG A 664 -43.07 -12.17 -13.60
C ARG A 664 -42.30 -10.88 -13.35
N ASN A 665 -42.97 -9.72 -13.30
CA ASN A 665 -42.31 -8.43 -13.12
C ASN A 665 -41.86 -8.15 -11.67
N SER A 666 -42.62 -8.60 -10.67
CA SER A 666 -42.23 -8.44 -9.26
C SER A 666 -41.07 -9.36 -8.90
N PHE A 667 -41.13 -10.62 -9.35
CA PHE A 667 -40.05 -11.60 -9.18
C PHE A 667 -38.76 -11.11 -9.85
N SER A 668 -38.81 -10.68 -11.12
CA SER A 668 -37.63 -10.16 -11.81
C SER A 668 -36.98 -8.98 -11.06
N LYS A 669 -37.77 -8.03 -10.55
CA LYS A 669 -37.22 -6.91 -9.75
C LYS A 669 -36.61 -7.34 -8.42
N ALA A 670 -37.22 -8.32 -7.74
CA ALA A 670 -36.70 -8.85 -6.50
C ALA A 670 -35.36 -9.56 -6.74
N ILE A 671 -35.29 -10.41 -7.77
CA ILE A 671 -34.07 -11.11 -8.16
C ILE A 671 -32.99 -10.14 -8.61
N GLU A 672 -33.29 -9.15 -9.46
CA GLU A 672 -32.32 -8.13 -9.87
C GLU A 672 -31.71 -7.40 -8.67
N LYS A 673 -32.52 -7.10 -7.65
CA LYS A 673 -32.03 -6.52 -6.38
C LYS A 673 -31.09 -7.47 -5.65
N GLU A 674 -31.44 -8.75 -5.53
CA GLU A 674 -30.57 -9.76 -4.90
C GLU A 674 -29.24 -9.92 -5.65
N MET A 675 -29.27 -9.99 -6.98
CA MET A 675 -28.05 -10.08 -7.81
C MET A 675 -27.14 -8.87 -7.61
N TYR A 676 -27.71 -7.67 -7.54
CA TYR A 676 -26.95 -6.45 -7.27
C TYR A 676 -26.27 -6.49 -5.89
N ILE A 677 -27.00 -6.94 -4.85
CA ILE A 677 -26.44 -7.05 -3.49
C ILE A 677 -25.30 -8.08 -3.45
N LEU A 678 -25.48 -9.22 -4.12
CA LEU A 678 -24.45 -10.26 -4.20
C LEU A 678 -23.24 -9.83 -5.06
N GLU A 679 -23.40 -8.94 -6.03
CA GLU A 679 -22.28 -8.42 -6.82
C GLU A 679 -21.44 -7.41 -6.02
N GLU A 680 -22.08 -6.55 -5.23
CA GLU A 680 -21.43 -5.44 -4.53
C GLU A 680 -20.93 -5.79 -3.12
N SER A 681 -21.62 -6.68 -2.41
CA SER A 681 -21.45 -6.85 -0.95
C SER A 681 -21.07 -8.27 -0.51
N LEU A 682 -20.80 -9.19 -1.44
CA LEU A 682 -20.46 -10.58 -1.09
C LEU A 682 -19.04 -10.70 -0.50
N PRO A 683 -18.87 -11.30 0.69
CA PRO A 683 -17.55 -11.47 1.31
C PRO A 683 -16.60 -12.38 0.52
N ASP A 684 -15.28 -12.17 0.71
CA ASP A 684 -14.21 -12.88 0.02
C ASP A 684 -14.24 -14.42 0.19
N TRP A 685 -14.86 -14.93 1.24
CA TRP A 685 -15.00 -16.36 1.55
C TRP A 685 -16.30 -17.01 1.03
N ILE A 686 -17.14 -16.25 0.33
CA ILE A 686 -18.39 -16.75 -0.28
C ILE A 686 -18.33 -16.55 -1.80
N PHE A 687 -18.65 -17.60 -2.54
CA PHE A 687 -18.58 -17.65 -4.00
C PHE A 687 -19.92 -18.08 -4.55
N VAL A 688 -20.57 -17.26 -5.37
CA VAL A 688 -21.92 -17.48 -5.90
C VAL A 688 -21.88 -17.50 -7.42
N ARG A 689 -22.56 -18.48 -8.01
CA ARG A 689 -22.79 -18.61 -9.45
C ARG A 689 -24.28 -18.61 -9.74
N ALA A 690 -24.73 -17.57 -10.42
CA ALA A 690 -26.07 -17.48 -10.98
C ALA A 690 -26.05 -17.87 -12.47
N TYR A 691 -27.22 -18.17 -13.04
CA TYR A 691 -27.34 -18.63 -14.42
C TYR A 691 -28.29 -17.74 -15.21
N SER A 692 -27.84 -17.14 -16.32
CA SER A 692 -28.66 -16.19 -17.09
C SER A 692 -29.87 -16.84 -17.78
N SER A 693 -29.82 -18.16 -17.97
CA SER A 693 -30.94 -18.96 -18.46
C SER A 693 -31.99 -19.31 -17.39
N ARG A 694 -31.63 -19.27 -16.10
CA ARG A 694 -32.43 -19.70 -14.94
C ARG A 694 -32.03 -18.88 -13.70
N PHE A 695 -32.48 -17.62 -13.67
CA PHE A 695 -32.18 -16.67 -12.58
C PHE A 695 -32.78 -17.08 -11.22
N ASP A 696 -33.68 -18.06 -11.21
CA ASP A 696 -34.26 -18.68 -10.02
C ASP A 696 -33.32 -19.70 -9.35
N LEU A 697 -32.16 -20.00 -9.95
CA LEU A 697 -31.19 -20.97 -9.44
C LEU A 697 -29.82 -20.33 -9.20
N MET A 698 -29.18 -20.71 -8.10
CA MET A 698 -27.80 -20.34 -7.79
C MET A 698 -27.04 -21.51 -7.17
N ARG A 699 -25.73 -21.58 -7.43
CA ARG A 699 -24.81 -22.45 -6.70
C ARG A 699 -23.82 -21.63 -5.91
N VAL A 700 -23.63 -21.99 -4.64
CA VAL A 700 -22.80 -21.25 -3.68
C VAL A 700 -21.71 -22.15 -3.12
N ALA A 701 -20.50 -21.63 -3.00
CA ALA A 701 -19.40 -22.20 -2.23
C ALA A 701 -19.09 -21.27 -1.06
N ILE A 702 -19.01 -21.81 0.15
CA ILE A 702 -18.60 -21.08 1.36
C ILE A 702 -17.33 -21.73 1.90
N SER A 703 -16.29 -20.93 2.11
CA SER A 703 -15.05 -21.37 2.77
C SER A 703 -15.23 -21.31 4.29
N GLY A 704 -14.83 -22.36 5.01
CA GLY A 704 -14.85 -22.35 6.47
C GLY A 704 -13.89 -21.33 7.08
N LEU A 705 -14.27 -20.72 8.19
CA LEU A 705 -13.49 -19.68 8.87
C LEU A 705 -12.27 -20.23 9.62
N GLU A 706 -11.23 -19.40 9.71
CA GLU A 706 -10.09 -19.65 10.60
C GLU A 706 -10.54 -19.77 12.06
N ASN A 707 -9.86 -20.63 12.83
CA ASN A 707 -10.17 -20.96 14.22
C ASN A 707 -11.45 -21.79 14.45
N THR A 708 -12.07 -22.32 13.39
CA THR A 708 -13.15 -23.32 13.49
C THR A 708 -12.67 -24.70 13.03
N PRO A 709 -13.33 -25.80 13.42
CA PRO A 709 -13.11 -27.12 12.83
C PRO A 709 -13.38 -27.19 11.33
N TYR A 710 -14.03 -26.18 10.75
CA TYR A 710 -14.35 -26.11 9.33
C TYR A 710 -13.25 -25.43 8.50
N ARG A 711 -12.17 -24.95 9.15
CA ARG A 711 -11.06 -24.27 8.48
C ARG A 711 -10.55 -25.08 7.28
N TYR A 712 -10.26 -24.39 6.18
CA TYR A 712 -9.78 -24.98 4.93
C TYR A 712 -10.75 -25.91 4.19
N GLY A 713 -11.98 -26.09 4.67
CA GLY A 713 -13.06 -26.81 3.99
C GLY A 713 -13.88 -25.89 3.09
N LEU A 714 -14.38 -26.46 1.99
CA LEU A 714 -15.40 -25.82 1.13
C LEU A 714 -16.76 -26.49 1.32
N PHE A 715 -17.80 -25.68 1.46
CA PHE A 715 -19.18 -26.13 1.64
C PHE A 715 -20.04 -25.64 0.47
N PHE A 716 -20.65 -26.56 -0.27
CA PHE A 716 -21.41 -26.25 -1.48
C PHE A 716 -22.92 -26.31 -1.25
N PHE A 717 -23.63 -25.29 -1.71
CA PHE A 717 -25.08 -25.17 -1.58
C PHE A 717 -25.72 -24.89 -2.93
N ASP A 718 -26.83 -25.56 -3.22
CA ASP A 718 -27.71 -25.20 -4.34
C ASP A 718 -28.90 -24.44 -3.77
N ILE A 719 -29.28 -23.34 -4.41
CA ILE A 719 -30.38 -22.46 -3.99
C ILE A 719 -31.43 -22.42 -5.09
N PHE A 720 -32.70 -22.52 -4.69
CA PHE A 720 -33.86 -22.26 -5.53
C PHE A 720 -34.70 -21.12 -4.96
N ILE A 721 -34.99 -20.14 -5.79
CA ILE A 721 -35.76 -18.96 -5.43
C ILE A 721 -37.16 -19.10 -6.05
N PRO A 722 -38.22 -19.23 -5.24
CA PRO A 722 -39.57 -19.46 -5.74
C PRO A 722 -40.12 -18.22 -6.46
N HIS A 723 -41.04 -18.41 -7.41
CA HIS A 723 -41.58 -17.32 -8.23
C HIS A 723 -42.34 -16.24 -7.46
N ASP A 724 -42.77 -16.52 -6.24
CA ASP A 724 -43.40 -15.58 -5.32
C ASP A 724 -42.42 -15.00 -4.29
N TYR A 725 -41.10 -15.17 -4.47
CA TYR A 725 -40.09 -14.46 -3.70
C TYR A 725 -40.26 -12.93 -3.81
N PRO A 726 -40.16 -12.16 -2.70
CA PRO A 726 -39.71 -12.58 -1.36
C PRO A 726 -40.83 -13.00 -0.40
N TYR A 727 -42.03 -13.32 -0.87
CA TYR A 727 -43.13 -13.76 0.00
C TYR A 727 -42.98 -15.21 0.49
N GLN A 728 -42.33 -16.06 -0.31
CA GLN A 728 -41.81 -17.35 0.16
C GLN A 728 -40.28 -17.34 0.29
N PRO A 729 -39.72 -18.06 1.27
CA PRO A 729 -38.28 -18.18 1.45
C PRO A 729 -37.62 -18.95 0.30
N PRO A 730 -36.33 -18.69 0.01
CA PRO A 730 -35.56 -19.53 -0.88
C PRO A 730 -35.32 -20.91 -0.26
N GLN A 731 -35.26 -21.94 -1.09
CA GLN A 731 -34.92 -23.31 -0.68
C GLN A 731 -33.43 -23.55 -0.86
N ILE A 732 -32.78 -24.14 0.15
CA ILE A 732 -31.34 -24.39 0.15
C ILE A 732 -31.08 -25.89 0.34
N PHE A 733 -30.23 -26.42 -0.52
CA PHE A 733 -29.75 -27.81 -0.48
C PHE A 733 -28.24 -27.83 -0.27
N TYR A 734 -27.78 -28.52 0.77
CA TYR A 734 -26.35 -28.73 1.04
C TYR A 734 -25.84 -29.97 0.29
N ASN A 735 -24.77 -29.79 -0.48
CA ASN A 735 -24.08 -30.90 -1.14
C ASN A 735 -23.15 -31.59 -0.13
N SER A 736 -23.66 -32.62 0.55
CA SER A 736 -22.97 -33.30 1.64
C SER A 736 -21.86 -34.26 1.22
N TYR A 737 -21.88 -34.74 -0.03
CA TYR A 737 -20.99 -35.80 -0.53
C TYR A 737 -20.99 -37.07 0.34
N GLY A 738 -22.07 -37.32 1.08
CA GLY A 738 -22.17 -38.47 1.99
C GLY A 738 -21.54 -38.26 3.37
N HIS A 739 -21.03 -37.06 3.67
CA HIS A 739 -20.47 -36.72 4.98
C HIS A 739 -21.55 -36.16 5.91
N SER A 740 -21.45 -36.50 7.19
CA SER A 740 -22.32 -35.98 8.24
C SER A 740 -21.46 -35.34 9.33
N PHE A 741 -21.65 -34.04 9.49
CA PHE A 741 -21.04 -33.24 10.55
C PHE A 741 -21.76 -33.50 11.88
N THR A 742 -21.07 -33.36 13.01
CA THR A 742 -21.71 -33.44 14.34
C THR A 742 -22.63 -32.24 14.59
N ASN A 743 -22.43 -31.15 13.85
CA ASN A 743 -23.34 -30.04 13.75
C ASN A 743 -24.69 -30.43 13.11
N SER A 744 -25.74 -30.47 13.93
CA SER A 744 -27.09 -30.91 13.56
C SER A 744 -27.80 -30.05 12.50
N LYS A 745 -27.20 -28.94 12.04
CA LYS A 745 -27.78 -28.02 11.06
C LYS A 745 -27.46 -28.36 9.60
N LEU A 746 -26.41 -29.14 9.33
CA LEU A 746 -26.08 -29.66 8.00
C LEU A 746 -26.26 -31.17 7.97
N ARG A 747 -27.30 -31.63 7.27
CA ARG A 747 -27.63 -33.06 7.24
C ARG A 747 -27.02 -33.75 6.04
N GLN A 748 -26.69 -35.03 6.22
CA GLN A 748 -26.16 -35.89 5.15
C GLN A 748 -27.13 -36.01 3.95
N ASP A 749 -28.44 -35.89 4.19
CA ASP A 749 -29.48 -35.89 3.14
C ASP A 749 -29.61 -34.53 2.41
N GLY A 750 -28.73 -33.58 2.72
CA GLY A 750 -28.63 -32.26 2.10
C GLY A 750 -29.63 -31.23 2.63
N ARG A 751 -30.44 -31.57 3.64
CA ARG A 751 -31.30 -30.60 4.32
C ARG A 751 -30.49 -29.65 5.19
N VAL A 752 -30.80 -28.35 5.09
CA VAL A 752 -30.21 -27.29 5.89
C VAL A 752 -31.25 -26.76 6.87
N SER A 753 -31.00 -26.86 8.17
CA SER A 753 -31.92 -26.42 9.22
C SER A 753 -31.61 -24.97 9.63
N LEU A 754 -32.27 -24.00 8.98
CA LEU A 754 -32.17 -22.58 9.32
C LEU A 754 -33.51 -22.06 9.85
N PRO A 755 -33.60 -21.62 11.13
CA PRO A 755 -34.84 -21.09 11.69
C PRO A 755 -35.42 -19.91 10.89
N ILE A 756 -34.54 -19.13 10.25
CA ILE A 756 -34.91 -17.97 9.43
C ILE A 756 -35.62 -18.36 8.13
N LEU A 757 -35.49 -19.60 7.65
CA LEU A 757 -36.12 -20.09 6.41
C LEU A 757 -37.39 -20.91 6.66
N GLU A 758 -37.81 -21.08 7.91
CA GLU A 758 -39.07 -21.74 8.24
C GLU A 758 -40.24 -20.79 7.93
N ASP A 759 -41.30 -21.28 7.28
CA ASP A 759 -42.45 -20.48 6.84
C ASP A 759 -43.06 -19.62 7.96
N GLN A 760 -43.07 -20.14 9.19
CA GLN A 760 -43.58 -19.45 10.38
C GLN A 760 -42.72 -18.25 10.85
N ASN A 761 -41.44 -18.21 10.48
CA ASN A 761 -40.47 -17.19 10.86
C ASN A 761 -40.04 -16.30 9.70
N TRP A 762 -40.39 -16.67 8.45
CA TRP A 762 -40.04 -15.92 7.26
C TRP A 762 -40.82 -14.60 7.20
N VAL A 763 -40.09 -13.49 7.11
CA VAL A 763 -40.67 -12.15 6.94
C VAL A 763 -40.25 -11.62 5.57
N PRO A 764 -41.19 -11.38 4.64
CA PRO A 764 -40.87 -10.88 3.31
C PRO A 764 -40.08 -9.57 3.36
N HIS A 765 -39.08 -9.43 2.48
CA HIS A 765 -38.17 -8.27 2.40
C HIS A 765 -37.24 -8.03 3.60
N ARG A 766 -37.30 -8.85 4.66
CA ARG A 766 -36.45 -8.69 5.84
C ARG A 766 -35.03 -9.24 5.64
N PHE A 767 -34.92 -10.36 4.94
CA PHE A 767 -33.65 -11.07 4.73
C PHE A 767 -33.39 -11.22 3.23
N THR A 768 -32.18 -10.84 2.83
CA THR A 768 -31.61 -11.04 1.50
C THR A 768 -30.95 -12.42 1.42
N ILE A 769 -30.59 -12.85 0.20
CA ILE A 769 -29.79 -14.05 0.00
C ILE A 769 -28.44 -13.91 0.68
N LEU A 770 -27.83 -12.72 0.64
CA LEU A 770 -26.58 -12.44 1.34
C LEU A 770 -26.72 -12.66 2.85
N ASP A 771 -27.77 -12.13 3.48
CA ASP A 771 -28.02 -12.32 4.93
C ASP A 771 -28.13 -13.81 5.29
N ILE A 772 -28.75 -14.61 4.41
CA ILE A 772 -28.89 -16.06 4.61
C ILE A 772 -27.53 -16.75 4.50
N LEU A 773 -26.68 -16.36 3.54
CA LEU A 773 -25.34 -16.92 3.38
C LEU A 773 -24.41 -16.55 4.55
N GLU A 774 -24.47 -15.31 5.03
CA GLU A 774 -23.75 -14.89 6.24
C GLU A 774 -24.26 -15.59 7.49
N TYR A 775 -25.57 -15.82 7.58
CA TYR A 775 -26.15 -16.60 8.67
C TYR A 775 -25.64 -18.05 8.66
N ILE A 776 -25.55 -18.68 7.48
CA ILE A 776 -24.92 -20.00 7.34
C ILE A 776 -23.47 -19.93 7.83
N GLN A 777 -22.69 -18.94 7.41
CA GLN A 777 -21.29 -18.83 7.84
C GLN A 777 -21.15 -18.70 9.36
N HIS A 778 -21.92 -17.79 9.98
CA HIS A 778 -21.73 -17.43 11.39
C HIS A 778 -22.49 -18.31 12.39
N SER A 779 -23.57 -18.97 11.95
CA SER A 779 -24.42 -19.78 12.83
C SER A 779 -24.37 -21.28 12.51
N VAL A 780 -23.92 -21.65 11.32
CA VAL A 780 -23.77 -23.05 10.91
C VAL A 780 -22.28 -23.40 10.82
N LEU A 781 -21.47 -22.66 10.06
CA LEU A 781 -20.04 -22.93 9.89
C LEU A 781 -19.16 -22.23 10.93
N ASN A 782 -19.68 -22.11 12.15
CA ASN A 782 -18.98 -21.50 13.29
C ASN A 782 -19.07 -22.41 14.51
N PHE A 783 -17.93 -22.69 15.13
CA PHE A 783 -17.83 -23.46 16.36
C PHE A 783 -17.38 -22.52 17.47
N VAL A 784 -18.32 -21.71 17.97
CA VAL A 784 -18.13 -20.91 19.18
C VAL A 784 -19.12 -21.42 20.21
N PRO A 785 -18.68 -21.98 21.35
CA PRO A 785 -19.56 -22.17 22.49
C PRO A 785 -20.06 -20.78 22.91
N LYS A 786 -21.37 -20.60 23.03
CA LYS A 786 -21.90 -19.40 23.69
C LYS A 786 -21.27 -19.31 25.08
N LEU A 787 -20.33 -18.39 25.28
CA LEU A 787 -19.71 -18.17 26.57
C LEU A 787 -20.69 -17.44 27.49
N GLU A 788 -21.30 -18.19 28.41
CA GLU A 788 -21.46 -17.74 29.79
C GLU A 788 -20.36 -18.37 30.64
N TYR A 789 -19.85 -17.57 31.57
CA TYR A 789 -18.62 -17.76 32.34
C TYR A 789 -18.81 -18.83 33.44
N SER A 790 -18.97 -20.11 33.10
CA SER A 790 -19.07 -21.17 34.14
C SER A 790 -18.69 -22.60 33.77
N VAL A 791 -18.00 -22.89 32.65
CA VAL A 791 -17.68 -24.29 32.29
C VAL A 791 -16.23 -24.56 31.89
N LEU A 792 -15.28 -24.18 32.76
CA LEU A 792 -13.89 -24.65 32.69
C LEU A 792 -13.75 -26.19 32.90
N LYS A 793 -14.86 -26.92 33.08
CA LYS A 793 -14.90 -28.38 33.28
C LYS A 793 -15.27 -29.18 32.00
N GLU A 794 -15.73 -28.53 30.94
CA GLU A 794 -16.10 -29.16 29.63
C GLU A 794 -14.98 -29.10 28.57
N LEU A 795 -13.90 -28.36 28.82
CA LEU A 795 -12.81 -28.15 27.86
C LEU A 795 -12.09 -29.43 27.40
N MET A 796 -12.23 -30.55 28.13
CA MET A 796 -11.60 -31.82 27.78
C MET A 796 -12.47 -32.71 26.86
N SER A 797 -13.79 -32.51 26.79
CA SER A 797 -14.64 -33.17 25.77
C SER A 797 -14.65 -32.40 24.45
N ASP A 798 -14.48 -31.08 24.53
CA ASP A 798 -14.55 -30.12 23.42
C ASP A 798 -13.38 -30.23 22.41
N GLU A 799 -12.22 -30.71 22.84
CA GLU A 799 -11.08 -30.90 21.92
C GLU A 799 -11.23 -32.14 21.03
N LYS A 800 -11.83 -33.22 21.56
CA LYS A 800 -12.05 -34.46 20.80
C LYS A 800 -13.12 -34.28 19.73
N GLU A 801 -14.21 -33.58 20.05
CA GLU A 801 -15.27 -33.25 19.10
C GLU A 801 -14.79 -32.29 18.00
N ARG A 802 -14.03 -31.24 18.37
CA ARG A 802 -13.41 -30.35 17.36
C ARG A 802 -12.44 -31.08 16.43
N LYS A 803 -11.65 -32.02 16.96
CA LYS A 803 -10.77 -32.87 16.14
C LYS A 803 -11.56 -33.78 15.20
N GLN A 804 -12.62 -34.40 15.69
CA GLN A 804 -13.51 -35.24 14.89
C GLN A 804 -14.19 -34.44 13.76
N GLU A 805 -14.67 -33.24 14.06
CA GLU A 805 -15.31 -32.35 13.09
C GLU A 805 -14.32 -31.82 12.03
N PHE A 806 -13.08 -31.55 12.44
CA PHE A 806 -11.99 -31.19 11.50
C PHE A 806 -11.62 -32.37 10.59
N ASN A 807 -11.55 -33.59 11.11
CA ASN A 807 -11.33 -34.78 10.28
C ASN A 807 -12.45 -34.99 9.26
N GLN A 808 -13.71 -34.82 9.67
CA GLN A 808 -14.86 -34.89 8.76
C GLN A 808 -14.81 -33.79 7.69
N THR A 809 -14.33 -32.58 8.04
CA THR A 809 -14.09 -31.50 7.10
C THR A 809 -13.03 -31.87 6.06
N CYS A 810 -11.94 -32.51 6.48
CA CYS A 810 -10.90 -33.00 5.58
C CYS A 810 -11.40 -34.10 4.62
N GLU A 811 -12.15 -35.07 5.14
CA GLU A 811 -12.76 -36.15 4.34
C GLU A 811 -13.77 -35.60 3.32
N ALA A 812 -14.60 -34.63 3.73
CA ALA A 812 -15.52 -33.93 2.83
C ALA A 812 -14.76 -33.19 1.72
N MET A 813 -13.66 -32.52 2.08
CA MET A 813 -12.83 -31.81 1.12
C MET A 813 -12.15 -32.76 0.11
N LEU A 814 -11.72 -33.94 0.56
CA LEU A 814 -11.19 -34.99 -0.33
C LEU A 814 -12.24 -35.47 -1.33
N SER A 815 -13.47 -35.72 -0.87
CA SER A 815 -14.57 -36.11 -1.77
C SER A 815 -14.91 -35.02 -2.79
N ILE A 816 -14.82 -33.75 -2.38
CA ILE A 816 -15.01 -32.58 -3.26
C ILE A 816 -13.85 -32.45 -4.26
N LEU A 817 -12.62 -32.80 -3.88
CA LEU A 817 -11.47 -32.82 -4.79
C LEU A 817 -11.59 -33.94 -5.84
N GLU A 818 -11.99 -35.14 -5.43
CA GLU A 818 -12.17 -36.28 -6.33
C GLU A 818 -13.31 -36.05 -7.32
N LYS A 819 -14.39 -35.40 -6.86
CA LYS A 819 -15.57 -35.13 -7.68
C LYS A 819 -16.14 -33.74 -7.39
N PRO A 820 -15.50 -32.67 -7.91
CA PRO A 820 -15.95 -31.32 -7.66
C PRO A 820 -17.33 -31.07 -8.29
N PRO A 821 -18.17 -30.21 -7.68
CA PRO A 821 -19.42 -29.80 -8.30
C PRO A 821 -19.13 -29.27 -9.71
N ARG A 822 -19.98 -29.64 -10.68
CA ARG A 822 -19.78 -29.18 -12.06
C ARG A 822 -19.77 -27.64 -12.11
N GLY A 823 -18.78 -27.09 -12.80
CA GLY A 823 -18.53 -25.64 -12.86
C GLY A 823 -17.57 -25.11 -11.80
N PHE A 824 -17.16 -25.92 -10.81
CA PHE A 824 -16.24 -25.54 -9.74
C PHE A 824 -14.93 -26.34 -9.72
N GLY A 825 -14.65 -27.18 -10.72
CA GLY A 825 -13.42 -28.00 -10.76
C GLY A 825 -12.13 -27.19 -10.65
N ASP A 826 -11.95 -26.19 -11.53
CA ASP A 826 -10.77 -25.30 -11.49
C ASP A 826 -10.69 -24.50 -10.17
N PHE A 827 -11.85 -24.13 -9.60
CA PHE A 827 -11.92 -23.41 -8.33
C PHE A 827 -11.47 -24.28 -7.15
N VAL A 828 -12.00 -25.50 -7.05
CA VAL A 828 -11.66 -26.46 -5.98
C VAL A 828 -10.17 -26.83 -6.04
N ALA A 829 -9.65 -27.08 -7.24
CA ALA A 829 -8.23 -27.39 -7.44
C ALA A 829 -7.33 -26.20 -7.04
N GLY A 830 -7.65 -24.98 -7.50
CA GLY A 830 -6.90 -23.78 -7.13
C GLY A 830 -6.97 -23.45 -5.63
N TYR A 831 -8.16 -23.56 -5.02
CA TYR A 831 -8.35 -23.36 -3.59
C TYR A 831 -7.53 -24.35 -2.74
N CYS A 832 -7.48 -25.62 -3.15
CA CYS A 832 -6.67 -26.62 -2.46
C CYS A 832 -5.17 -26.40 -2.61
N GLY A 833 -4.71 -26.07 -3.81
CA GLY A 833 -3.29 -25.77 -4.05
C GLY A 833 -2.81 -24.57 -3.25
N HIS A 834 -3.63 -23.51 -3.16
CA HIS A 834 -3.27 -22.28 -2.44
C HIS A 834 -3.15 -22.45 -0.93
N HIS A 835 -3.91 -23.38 -0.34
CA HIS A 835 -3.91 -23.66 1.10
C HIS A 835 -3.12 -24.93 1.46
N TYR A 836 -2.40 -25.55 0.51
CA TYR A 836 -1.70 -26.83 0.70
C TYR A 836 -0.67 -26.79 1.83
N ASP A 837 0.25 -25.82 1.80
CA ASP A 837 1.33 -25.69 2.80
C ASP A 837 0.80 -25.44 4.22
N ASP A 838 -0.26 -24.63 4.36
CA ASP A 838 -0.86 -24.31 5.65
C ASP A 838 -1.70 -25.48 6.21
N LYS A 839 -2.38 -26.25 5.33
CA LYS A 839 -3.08 -27.50 5.71
C LYS A 839 -2.09 -28.56 6.18
N VAL A 840 -1.00 -28.79 5.45
CA VAL A 840 0.03 -29.77 5.80
C VAL A 840 0.72 -29.38 7.12
N ARG A 841 1.06 -28.10 7.31
CA ARG A 841 1.65 -27.61 8.57
C ARG A 841 0.70 -27.71 9.76
N SER A 842 -0.61 -27.52 9.59
CA SER A 842 -1.55 -27.66 10.72
C SER A 842 -1.71 -29.12 11.14
N ILE A 843 -1.74 -30.05 10.17
CA ILE A 843 -1.82 -31.50 10.44
C ILE A 843 -0.54 -31.98 11.15
N LEU A 844 0.64 -31.51 10.71
CA LEU A 844 1.92 -31.87 11.34
C LEU A 844 2.11 -31.30 12.75
N LYS A 845 1.58 -30.09 13.03
CA LYS A 845 1.61 -29.50 14.38
C LYS A 845 0.76 -30.26 15.40
N ASP A 846 -0.35 -30.84 14.98
CA ASP A 846 -1.22 -31.64 15.85
C ASP A 846 -0.66 -33.07 16.08
N ASP A 847 0.29 -33.52 15.26
CA ASP A 847 1.00 -34.81 15.41
C ASP A 847 2.16 -34.71 16.43
N ASP A 848 2.85 -33.57 16.47
CA ASP A 848 4.01 -33.33 17.35
C ASP A 848 3.65 -33.21 18.85
N GLN A 849 2.36 -33.09 19.18
CA GLN A 849 1.86 -33.09 20.57
C GLN A 849 1.47 -34.49 21.10
N ARG A 850 1.67 -35.57 20.33
CA ARG A 850 1.33 -36.94 20.78
C ARG A 850 2.50 -37.64 21.47
N ASP A 851 2.38 -37.79 22.78
CA ASP A 851 3.06 -38.88 23.49
C ASP A 851 2.50 -40.23 22.99
N ARG A 852 3.41 -41.15 22.65
CA ARG A 852 3.10 -42.48 22.09
C ARG A 852 2.20 -43.28 23.02
N LYS A 853 0.90 -43.34 22.73
CA LYS A 853 -0.05 -44.41 23.06
C LYS A 853 -1.46 -43.96 22.66
N ASP A 854 -1.86 -44.21 21.42
CA ASP A 854 -3.22 -44.63 21.03
C ASP A 854 -3.29 -44.74 19.49
N ASP A 855 -3.88 -45.84 19.05
CA ASP A 855 -3.76 -46.47 17.72
C ASP A 855 -4.71 -45.86 16.67
N PHE A 856 -4.56 -44.57 16.37
CA PHE A 856 -5.19 -43.93 15.20
C PHE A 856 -4.14 -43.12 14.43
N SER A 857 -3.61 -43.70 13.34
CA SER A 857 -2.61 -43.02 12.50
C SER A 857 -3.26 -41.98 11.58
N LEU A 858 -2.72 -40.76 11.63
CA LEU A 858 -3.04 -39.65 10.72
C LEU A 858 -2.26 -39.74 9.38
N GLU A 859 -1.64 -40.90 9.12
CA GLU A 859 -0.90 -41.18 7.88
C GLU A 859 -1.83 -41.24 6.65
N LYS A 860 -3.07 -41.71 6.81
CA LYS A 860 -4.02 -41.86 5.68
C LYS A 860 -4.38 -40.53 5.00
N PRO A 861 -4.79 -39.46 5.69
CA PRO A 861 -5.08 -38.18 5.05
C PRO A 861 -3.85 -37.54 4.39
N ILE A 862 -2.67 -37.64 5.02
CA ILE A 862 -1.41 -37.10 4.49
C ILE A 862 -0.99 -37.83 3.20
N ASP A 863 -1.11 -39.16 3.17
CA ASP A 863 -0.74 -39.95 2.00
C ASP A 863 -1.78 -39.87 0.87
N LEU A 864 -3.06 -39.66 1.18
CA LEU A 864 -4.11 -39.36 0.19
C LEU A 864 -3.94 -37.96 -0.42
N PHE A 865 -3.56 -36.94 0.35
CA PHE A 865 -3.26 -35.59 -0.17
C PHE A 865 -2.00 -35.54 -1.05
N LYS A 866 -1.03 -36.46 -0.83
CA LYS A 866 0.14 -36.66 -1.71
C LYS A 866 -0.17 -37.43 -3.00
N LEU A 867 -1.29 -38.15 -3.08
CA LEU A 867 -1.67 -38.96 -4.24
C LEU A 867 -2.49 -38.18 -5.29
N VAL A 868 -3.08 -37.04 -4.90
CA VAL A 868 -3.93 -36.19 -5.75
C VAL A 868 -3.15 -35.01 -6.36
N TRP A 869 -1.92 -34.75 -5.91
CA TRP A 869 -1.05 -33.65 -6.37
C TRP A 869 0.31 -34.13 -6.87
#